data_AF-A0A3B9G4S2-F1
#
_entry.id   AF-A0A3B9G4S2-F1
#
_cell.length_a   1.000
_cell.length_b   1.000
_cell.length_c   1.000
_cell.angle_alpha   90.00
_cell.angle_beta   90.00
_cell.angle_gamma   90.00
#
_symmetry.space_group_name_H-M   'P 1'
#
loop_
_entity.id
_entity.type
_entity.pdbx_description
1 polymer ?
#
loop_
_entity_poly.entity_id
_entity_poly.type
_entity_poly.pdbx_seq_one_letter_code
_entity_poly.pdbx_strand_id
1 'polypeptide(L)'
;MDRELDLWVGAKDYSDPETVRRVFKQAFDDSRRAYTEEKGFFNDKDFDQRRMKKRMETALKNLGYAREMIGEAYPDYPGTSYFEDDWSYLNSILQESYDTLDDEMDLLLGASLWILDTLQDAKKLWQTEADILPQLSEDEMYDVPGCLTVEDFTFSTLIIMKVKYVLLHRNDDCKVYSPKGEPHRTILDEATIRGKHMKDVPSRRTFEALLSALPEEAINEAVNDFRDKYWQLARIFFAGLRENHKERDEQMKRHDRLERKLNQYENKFTVRLGPENTNSLLTQDKSLRELKGQFDTITELDDGLGRCADAIAQGVEEKEQYALLFKNYPILPKKTQELFMSEEALSGIKTFHIDNPYRLCFALLYLADRGDDLIWMYYFGTVLAKITALALPWSVEYDELDSISQAEQKKDDPAPEPPLDLYSVMYESSEEDEYFRETLNPAQMMYEHTGVVLPRNIGRFDWLEQSLKQYDVPQEDRRVMRMCMTLMHAITHRYTGNYFETESQESAEPETETPSVPDYEKQIAAIRKENKSLNEQLWRSRRDHAAVSEKLEELIRTSKQEHEELSRLREVVFAAQNPEEDVPDHRIELPFEVSERVVVCGGHDSFIRQFSQMITGNVRILSNVRINEDLIKNAKMVWIQTNAISHSDYYKITDLCRKNDVPMYYFLNASARKCAEQIVEEYTKKEFKK
;
A
#
# COMPACT_ATOMS: atom_id res chain seq x y z
N MET A 1 -3.77 28.00 -27.00
CA MET A 1 -3.61 26.87 -27.92
C MET A 1 -2.14 26.62 -28.28
N ASP A 2 -1.42 27.48 -29.03
CA ASP A 2 0.00 27.20 -29.37
C ASP A 2 0.90 26.91 -28.15
N ARG A 3 0.69 27.64 -27.03
CA ARG A 3 1.42 27.39 -25.77
C ARG A 3 1.08 26.09 -25.06
N GLU A 4 -0.11 25.52 -25.29
CA GLU A 4 -0.51 24.24 -24.68
C GLU A 4 0.01 23.09 -25.52
N LEU A 5 -0.02 23.18 -26.85
CA LEU A 5 0.57 22.16 -27.71
C LEU A 5 2.11 22.08 -27.55
N ASP A 6 2.79 23.20 -27.35
CA ASP A 6 4.22 23.22 -27.00
C ASP A 6 4.53 22.53 -25.66
N LEU A 7 3.59 22.53 -24.71
CA LEU A 7 3.74 21.84 -23.41
C LEU A 7 3.61 20.32 -23.55
N TRP A 8 2.80 19.84 -24.49
CA TRP A 8 2.50 18.41 -24.68
C TRP A 8 3.28 17.75 -25.85
N VAL A 9 3.67 18.53 -26.86
CA VAL A 9 4.12 18.03 -28.18
C VAL A 9 5.32 18.80 -28.75
N GLY A 10 5.86 19.78 -28.02
CA GLY A 10 7.08 20.47 -28.43
C GLY A 10 8.20 19.44 -28.67
N ALA A 11 8.94 19.56 -29.79
CA ALA A 11 10.06 18.68 -30.08
C ALA A 11 11.11 18.80 -28.96
N LYS A 12 11.08 17.84 -28.04
CA LYS A 12 12.02 17.75 -26.91
C LYS A 12 13.31 17.12 -27.43
N ASP A 13 14.43 17.81 -27.21
CA ASP A 13 15.74 17.26 -27.52
C ASP A 13 16.19 16.33 -26.40
N TYR A 14 15.92 15.03 -26.59
CA TYR A 14 16.33 13.98 -25.65
C TYR A 14 17.82 13.58 -25.79
N SER A 15 18.57 14.20 -26.71
CA SER A 15 20.03 14.08 -26.69
C SER A 15 20.67 14.85 -25.53
N ASP A 16 19.95 15.81 -24.94
CA ASP A 16 20.33 16.50 -23.71
C ASP A 16 19.78 15.76 -22.46
N PRO A 17 20.66 15.22 -21.58
CA PRO A 17 20.25 14.60 -20.33
C PRO A 17 19.43 15.50 -19.40
N GLU A 18 19.55 16.83 -19.51
CA GLU A 18 18.75 17.78 -18.74
C GLU A 18 17.27 17.78 -19.15
N THR A 19 16.96 17.43 -20.41
CA THR A 19 15.58 17.28 -20.88
C THR A 19 14.88 16.16 -20.13
N VAL A 20 15.52 14.99 -20.03
CA VAL A 20 14.97 13.82 -19.33
C VAL A 20 14.79 14.09 -17.84
N ARG A 21 15.76 14.77 -17.20
CA ARG A 21 15.64 15.23 -15.79
C ARG A 21 14.44 16.15 -15.58
N ARG A 22 14.21 17.07 -16.52
CA ARG A 22 13.09 18.02 -16.44
C ARG A 22 11.75 17.32 -16.53
N VAL A 23 11.61 16.37 -17.47
CA VAL A 23 10.40 15.53 -17.61
C VAL A 23 10.12 14.77 -16.32
N PHE A 24 11.12 14.06 -15.80
CA PHE A 24 10.98 13.29 -14.56
C PHE A 24 10.53 14.19 -13.40
N LYS A 25 11.17 15.35 -13.24
CA LYS A 25 10.84 16.30 -12.18
C LYS A 25 9.45 16.91 -12.35
N GLN A 26 9.04 17.21 -13.58
CA GLN A 26 7.72 17.74 -13.87
C GLN A 26 6.64 16.71 -13.51
N ALA A 27 6.78 15.46 -13.96
CA ALA A 27 5.84 14.39 -13.63
C ALA A 27 5.75 14.13 -12.12
N PHE A 28 6.87 14.24 -11.40
CA PHE A 28 6.89 14.21 -9.94
C PHE A 28 6.15 15.39 -9.31
N ASP A 29 6.41 16.62 -9.76
CA ASP A 29 5.75 17.82 -9.24
C ASP A 29 4.23 17.83 -9.57
N ASP A 30 3.83 17.24 -10.69
CA ASP A 30 2.44 17.05 -11.10
C ASP A 30 1.74 16.02 -10.21
N SER A 31 2.36 14.86 -10.01
CA SER A 31 1.87 13.86 -9.05
C SER A 31 1.73 14.46 -7.65
N ARG A 32 2.71 15.24 -7.19
CA ARG A 32 2.65 15.87 -5.87
C ARG A 32 1.52 16.90 -5.78
N ARG A 33 1.23 17.64 -6.85
CA ARG A 33 0.12 18.61 -6.91
C ARG A 33 -1.24 17.94 -6.89
N ALA A 34 -1.39 16.78 -7.52
CA ALA A 34 -2.65 16.05 -7.58
C ALA A 34 -3.12 15.52 -6.21
N TYR A 35 -2.19 15.16 -5.31
CA TYR A 35 -2.51 14.50 -4.03
C TYR A 35 -2.26 15.38 -2.77
N THR A 36 -2.27 16.72 -2.89
CA THR A 36 -1.80 17.67 -1.85
C THR A 36 -2.51 17.67 -0.49
N GLU A 37 -3.65 16.99 -0.34
CA GLU A 37 -4.48 17.14 0.87
C GLU A 37 -4.08 16.24 2.05
N GLU A 38 -3.25 15.21 1.86
CA GLU A 38 -2.86 14.28 2.93
C GLU A 38 -1.34 14.03 2.99
N LYS A 39 -0.63 14.78 3.84
CA LYS A 39 0.82 14.63 4.01
C LYS A 39 1.28 13.22 4.44
N GLY A 40 0.41 12.42 5.06
CA GLY A 40 0.70 11.04 5.43
C GLY A 40 0.76 10.10 4.22
N PHE A 41 -0.13 10.32 3.24
CA PHE A 41 -0.31 9.47 2.05
C PHE A 41 0.95 9.32 1.18
N PHE A 42 1.80 10.35 1.12
CA PHE A 42 3.04 10.32 0.34
C PHE A 42 4.18 9.58 1.01
N ASN A 43 4.21 9.57 2.34
CA ASN A 43 5.33 9.00 3.08
C ASN A 43 5.36 7.49 2.92
N ASP A 44 4.21 6.83 2.88
CA ASP A 44 4.14 5.37 2.74
C ASP A 44 4.41 4.91 1.29
N LYS A 45 4.41 5.83 0.32
CA LYS A 45 4.55 5.54 -1.13
C LYS A 45 5.94 5.82 -1.69
N ASP A 46 6.96 5.86 -0.82
CA ASP A 46 8.37 6.14 -1.17
C ASP A 46 8.57 7.46 -1.95
N PHE A 47 7.67 8.43 -1.76
CA PHE A 47 7.64 9.68 -2.51
C PHE A 47 8.46 10.81 -1.86
N ASP A 48 9.37 10.47 -0.95
CA ASP A 48 10.30 11.40 -0.34
C ASP A 48 11.40 11.83 -1.33
N GLN A 49 11.99 13.00 -1.08
CA GLN A 49 12.97 13.61 -1.98
C GLN A 49 14.19 12.71 -2.25
N ARG A 50 14.60 11.86 -1.28
CA ARG A 50 15.80 11.05 -1.43
C ARG A 50 15.55 9.82 -2.30
N ARG A 51 14.47 9.09 -2.04
CA ARG A 51 14.09 7.93 -2.86
C ARG A 51 13.77 8.36 -4.28
N MET A 52 13.06 9.47 -4.46
CA MET A 52 12.79 10.02 -5.79
C MET A 52 14.04 10.44 -6.54
N LYS A 53 15.01 11.07 -5.85
CA LYS A 53 16.32 11.37 -6.44
C LYS A 53 17.04 10.09 -6.89
N LYS A 54 17.03 9.03 -6.06
CA LYS A 54 17.66 7.75 -6.39
C LYS A 54 16.97 7.05 -7.58
N ARG A 55 15.63 7.08 -7.64
CA ARG A 55 14.86 6.60 -8.81
C ARG A 55 15.24 7.36 -10.08
N MET A 56 15.24 8.69 -10.03
CA MET A 56 15.62 9.54 -11.17
C MET A 56 17.04 9.23 -11.65
N GLU A 57 18.02 9.23 -10.75
CA GLU A 57 19.42 8.94 -11.10
C GLU A 57 19.58 7.55 -11.72
N THR A 58 18.85 6.57 -11.20
CA THR A 58 18.94 5.18 -11.68
C THR A 58 18.23 4.98 -13.02
N ALA A 59 17.04 5.57 -13.20
CA ALA A 59 16.30 5.53 -14.46
C ALA A 59 17.09 6.21 -15.60
N LEU A 60 17.75 7.34 -15.31
CA LEU A 60 18.61 8.04 -16.27
C LEU A 60 19.87 7.24 -16.60
N LYS A 61 20.54 6.68 -15.59
CA LYS A 61 21.76 5.88 -15.76
C LYS A 61 21.52 4.67 -16.67
N ASN A 62 20.35 4.03 -16.54
CA ASN A 62 20.02 2.78 -17.22
C ASN A 62 19.14 2.96 -18.46
N LEU A 63 18.95 4.20 -18.94
CA LEU A 63 18.04 4.48 -20.05
C LEU A 63 18.39 3.72 -21.34
N GLY A 64 19.68 3.69 -21.70
CA GLY A 64 20.15 2.95 -22.89
C GLY A 64 19.97 1.44 -22.74
N TYR A 65 20.26 0.89 -21.56
CA TYR A 65 20.05 -0.52 -21.25
C TYR A 65 18.57 -0.89 -21.28
N ALA A 66 17.70 -0.05 -20.70
CA ALA A 66 16.26 -0.26 -20.75
C ALA A 66 15.75 -0.28 -22.19
N ARG A 67 16.21 0.65 -23.04
CA ARG A 67 15.85 0.67 -24.46
C ARG A 67 16.27 -0.61 -25.18
N GLU A 68 17.46 -1.13 -24.91
CA GLU A 68 17.94 -2.41 -25.46
C GLU A 68 17.06 -3.59 -25.00
N MET A 69 16.73 -3.67 -23.71
CA MET A 69 15.94 -4.76 -23.14
C MET A 69 14.48 -4.77 -23.61
N ILE A 70 13.90 -3.59 -23.83
CA ILE A 70 12.57 -3.46 -24.43
C ILE A 70 12.60 -3.85 -25.91
N GLY A 71 13.65 -3.45 -26.64
CA GLY A 71 13.88 -3.83 -28.02
C GLY A 71 12.69 -3.48 -28.92
N GLU A 72 12.25 -4.42 -29.75
CA GLU A 72 11.18 -4.20 -30.73
C GLU A 72 9.81 -3.94 -30.09
N ALA A 73 9.62 -4.18 -28.78
CA ALA A 73 8.36 -3.85 -28.10
C ALA A 73 8.03 -2.35 -28.21
N TYR A 74 9.05 -1.47 -28.31
CA TYR A 74 8.89 -0.04 -28.53
C TYR A 74 9.42 0.38 -29.91
N PRO A 75 8.59 0.39 -30.96
CA PRO A 75 8.99 0.97 -32.24
C PRO A 75 9.15 2.49 -32.13
N ASP A 76 10.03 3.07 -32.95
CA ASP A 76 10.28 4.52 -32.92
C ASP A 76 9.10 5.31 -33.53
N TYR A 77 8.60 6.31 -32.79
CA TYR A 77 7.55 7.24 -33.22
C TYR A 77 8.04 8.69 -33.18
N PRO A 78 8.87 9.11 -34.16
CA PRO A 78 9.55 10.40 -34.10
C PRO A 78 8.55 11.56 -34.09
N GLY A 79 8.58 12.38 -33.04
CA GLY A 79 7.77 13.60 -32.96
C GLY A 79 6.62 13.55 -31.96
N THR A 80 6.18 12.37 -31.50
CA THR A 80 4.99 12.24 -30.61
C THR A 80 5.18 11.39 -29.38
N SER A 81 5.96 10.31 -29.49
CA SER A 81 6.21 9.40 -28.37
C SER A 81 7.69 9.07 -28.32
N TYR A 82 8.30 9.29 -27.16
CA TYR A 82 9.71 9.06 -26.94
C TYR A 82 9.86 8.10 -25.77
N PHE A 83 10.67 7.06 -25.96
CA PHE A 83 10.95 6.09 -24.93
C PHE A 83 11.45 6.77 -23.65
N GLU A 84 12.29 7.80 -23.81
CA GLU A 84 12.83 8.62 -22.73
C GLU A 84 11.73 9.30 -21.90
N ASP A 85 10.64 9.75 -22.55
CA ASP A 85 9.50 10.40 -21.90
C ASP A 85 8.70 9.38 -21.09
N ASP A 86 8.30 8.28 -21.74
CA ASP A 86 7.48 7.25 -21.12
C ASP A 86 8.23 6.55 -19.98
N TRP A 87 9.50 6.22 -20.20
CA TRP A 87 10.35 5.62 -19.17
C TRP A 87 10.51 6.55 -17.97
N SER A 88 10.72 7.84 -18.20
CA SER A 88 10.84 8.83 -17.10
C SER A 88 9.53 9.01 -16.36
N TYR A 89 8.42 9.09 -17.09
CA TYR A 89 7.08 9.17 -16.52
C TYR A 89 6.82 7.97 -15.59
N LEU A 90 6.94 6.74 -16.09
CA LEU A 90 6.69 5.51 -15.31
C LEU A 90 7.54 5.45 -14.03
N ASN A 91 8.81 5.84 -14.11
CA ASN A 91 9.69 5.81 -12.93
C ASN A 91 9.47 6.98 -11.95
N SER A 92 8.63 7.95 -12.31
CA SER A 92 8.32 9.15 -11.51
C SER A 92 6.92 9.13 -10.87
N ILE A 93 6.00 8.29 -11.36
CA ILE A 93 4.61 8.27 -10.88
C ILE A 93 4.49 7.72 -9.46
N LEU A 94 3.44 8.17 -8.76
CA LEU A 94 3.08 7.71 -7.43
C LEU A 94 2.55 6.26 -7.48
N GLN A 95 3.16 5.39 -6.69
CA GLN A 95 2.91 3.94 -6.66
C GLN A 95 3.02 3.42 -5.22
N GLU A 96 2.48 2.24 -4.93
CA GLU A 96 2.73 1.52 -3.67
C GLU A 96 4.24 1.33 -3.47
N SER A 97 4.71 1.45 -2.23
CA SER A 97 6.10 1.12 -1.93
C SER A 97 6.27 -0.39 -1.74
N TYR A 98 7.50 -0.89 -1.90
CA TYR A 98 7.78 -2.27 -1.54
C TYR A 98 7.47 -2.56 -0.08
N ASP A 99 7.73 -1.58 0.81
CA ASP A 99 7.38 -1.68 2.23
C ASP A 99 5.86 -1.76 2.42
N THR A 100 5.06 -0.95 1.72
CA THR A 100 3.58 -1.05 1.76
C THR A 100 3.10 -2.41 1.26
N LEU A 101 3.68 -2.94 0.19
CA LEU A 101 3.31 -4.25 -0.33
C LEU A 101 3.68 -5.37 0.67
N ASP A 102 4.79 -5.23 1.40
CA ASP A 102 5.17 -6.17 2.46
C ASP A 102 4.25 -6.05 3.68
N ASP A 103 3.88 -4.83 4.08
CA ASP A 103 2.93 -4.59 5.17
C ASP A 103 1.54 -5.18 4.87
N GLU A 104 1.10 -5.11 3.61
CA GLU A 104 -0.21 -5.61 3.17
C GLU A 104 -0.23 -7.12 2.90
N MET A 105 0.86 -7.70 2.38
CA MET A 105 0.86 -9.06 1.80
C MET A 105 2.03 -9.95 2.24
N ASP A 106 2.85 -9.50 3.19
CA ASP A 106 3.93 -10.27 3.84
C ASP A 106 4.92 -10.94 2.86
N LEU A 107 5.58 -10.11 2.05
CA LEU A 107 6.63 -10.55 1.12
C LEU A 107 7.81 -11.18 1.86
N LEU A 108 8.13 -10.70 3.07
CA LEU A 108 9.20 -11.25 3.90
C LEU A 108 8.89 -12.65 4.43
N LEU A 109 7.64 -12.99 4.71
CA LEU A 109 7.24 -14.38 4.95
C LEU A 109 7.48 -15.24 3.71
N GLY A 110 7.13 -14.72 2.53
CA GLY A 110 7.43 -15.36 1.24
C GLY A 110 8.92 -15.66 1.08
N ALA A 111 9.78 -14.67 1.32
CA ALA A 111 11.23 -14.81 1.27
C ALA A 111 11.76 -15.80 2.33
N SER A 112 11.20 -15.79 3.54
CA SER A 112 11.59 -16.67 4.65
C SER A 112 11.34 -18.14 4.31
N LEU A 113 10.19 -18.44 3.72
CA LEU A 113 9.86 -19.79 3.26
C LEU A 113 10.83 -20.24 2.16
N TRP A 114 11.12 -19.41 1.16
CA TRP A 114 12.09 -19.77 0.13
C TRP A 114 13.49 -20.09 0.71
N ILE A 115 13.96 -19.30 1.68
CA ILE A 115 15.22 -19.56 2.39
C ILE A 115 15.19 -20.92 3.09
N LEU A 116 14.09 -21.24 3.78
CA LEU A 116 13.94 -22.50 4.50
C LEU A 116 13.93 -23.72 3.56
N ASP A 117 13.21 -23.66 2.44
CA ASP A 117 13.25 -24.72 1.41
C ASP A 117 14.68 -24.92 0.92
N THR A 118 15.32 -23.82 0.54
CA THR A 118 16.66 -23.86 -0.05
C THR A 118 17.69 -24.44 0.93
N LEU A 119 17.59 -24.10 2.21
CA LEU A 119 18.43 -24.68 3.26
C LEU A 119 18.11 -26.16 3.50
N GLN A 120 16.84 -26.56 3.43
CA GLN A 120 16.43 -27.95 3.60
C GLN A 120 16.93 -28.83 2.45
N ASP A 121 16.77 -28.36 1.21
CA ASP A 121 17.25 -29.05 0.00
C ASP A 121 18.79 -29.14 -0.02
N ALA A 122 19.47 -28.09 0.44
CA ALA A 122 20.92 -28.10 0.64
C ALA A 122 21.38 -28.92 1.85
N LYS A 123 20.46 -29.49 2.65
CA LYS A 123 20.74 -30.21 3.90
C LYS A 123 21.53 -29.40 4.93
N LYS A 124 21.33 -28.08 4.95
CA LYS A 124 22.00 -27.14 5.86
C LYS A 124 21.08 -26.56 6.92
N LEU A 125 19.75 -26.73 6.79
CA LEU A 125 18.76 -26.12 7.70
C LEU A 125 19.07 -26.31 9.19
N TRP A 126 19.32 -27.54 9.62
CA TRP A 126 19.60 -27.84 11.03
C TRP A 126 20.86 -27.12 11.54
N GLN A 127 21.93 -27.12 10.74
CA GLN A 127 23.17 -26.45 11.11
C GLN A 127 22.97 -24.92 11.14
N THR A 128 22.26 -24.37 10.15
CA THR A 128 21.95 -22.94 10.10
C THR A 128 21.10 -22.51 11.28
N GLU A 129 20.11 -23.32 11.70
CA GLU A 129 19.34 -23.02 12.91
C GLU A 129 20.22 -23.02 14.16
N ALA A 130 21.10 -24.00 14.31
CA ALA A 130 21.93 -24.14 15.50
C ALA A 130 23.03 -23.05 15.61
N ASP A 131 23.66 -22.72 14.48
CA ASP A 131 24.88 -21.91 14.46
C ASP A 131 24.63 -20.44 14.11
N ILE A 132 23.55 -20.12 13.37
CA ILE A 132 23.33 -18.79 12.78
C ILE A 132 22.05 -18.14 13.31
N LEU A 133 20.92 -18.86 13.32
CA LEU A 133 19.64 -18.26 13.65
C LEU A 133 19.54 -17.91 15.14
N PRO A 134 18.96 -16.74 15.49
CA PRO A 134 18.81 -16.34 16.87
C PRO A 134 17.82 -17.25 17.62
N GLN A 135 18.01 -17.34 18.93
CA GLN A 135 16.96 -17.81 19.82
C GLN A 135 16.10 -16.61 20.18
N LEU A 136 14.81 -16.72 19.90
CA LEU A 136 13.86 -15.64 20.15
C LEU A 136 13.23 -15.83 21.52
N SER A 137 13.16 -14.74 22.29
CA SER A 137 12.29 -14.63 23.47
C SER A 137 10.81 -14.54 23.06
N GLU A 138 9.90 -14.73 24.01
CA GLU A 138 8.46 -14.57 23.75
C GLU A 138 8.14 -13.16 23.20
N ASP A 139 8.74 -12.12 23.77
CA ASP A 139 8.56 -10.73 23.32
C ASP A 139 9.03 -10.56 21.86
N GLU A 140 10.21 -11.07 21.52
CA GLU A 140 10.75 -11.02 20.14
C GLU A 140 9.93 -11.84 19.15
N MET A 141 9.23 -12.89 19.61
CA MET A 141 8.28 -13.62 18.77
C MET A 141 7.05 -12.76 18.47
N TYR A 142 6.52 -12.01 19.45
CA TYR A 142 5.41 -11.08 19.19
C TYR A 142 5.78 -9.91 18.27
N ASP A 143 7.07 -9.57 18.19
CA ASP A 143 7.61 -8.54 17.30
C ASP A 143 7.77 -9.00 15.84
N VAL A 144 7.40 -10.24 15.49
CA VAL A 144 7.43 -10.76 14.10
C VAL A 144 6.00 -10.84 13.54
N PRO A 145 5.54 -9.85 12.75
CA PRO A 145 4.16 -9.81 12.21
C PRO A 145 3.86 -11.00 11.29
N GLY A 146 2.59 -11.33 11.06
CA GLY A 146 2.10 -12.24 10.01
C GLY A 146 2.43 -13.74 10.18
N CYS A 147 3.44 -14.12 10.97
CA CYS A 147 3.83 -15.53 11.15
C CYS A 147 2.84 -16.33 12.03
N LEU A 148 2.05 -15.68 12.88
CA LEU A 148 1.13 -16.36 13.81
C LEU A 148 -0.20 -16.73 13.15
N THR A 149 -0.51 -16.17 11.97
CA THR A 149 -1.78 -16.37 11.25
C THR A 149 -1.66 -17.38 10.12
N VAL A 150 -0.45 -17.78 9.74
CA VAL A 150 -0.19 -18.68 8.60
C VAL A 150 0.40 -20.00 9.11
N GLU A 151 -0.29 -21.12 8.87
CA GLU A 151 0.23 -22.44 9.21
C GLU A 151 0.90 -23.10 7.98
N ASP A 152 2.17 -23.50 8.10
CA ASP A 152 2.91 -24.17 7.01
C ASP A 152 3.04 -25.68 7.27
N PHE A 153 2.82 -26.49 6.23
CA PHE A 153 2.91 -27.95 6.31
C PHE A 153 4.33 -28.48 6.56
N THR A 154 5.36 -27.75 6.16
CA THR A 154 6.76 -28.21 6.10
C THR A 154 7.58 -27.71 7.28
N PHE A 155 7.27 -26.51 7.77
CA PHE A 155 8.02 -25.82 8.82
C PHE A 155 7.10 -25.43 9.97
N SER A 156 7.63 -25.43 11.20
CA SER A 156 6.94 -24.82 12.33
C SER A 156 6.98 -23.30 12.25
N THR A 157 6.00 -22.67 12.89
CA THR A 157 5.95 -21.21 13.06
C THR A 157 7.25 -20.67 13.65
N LEU A 158 7.85 -21.37 14.63
CA LEU A 158 9.08 -20.93 15.29
C LEU A 158 10.26 -20.76 14.31
N ILE A 159 10.52 -21.74 13.45
CA ILE A 159 11.66 -21.65 12.53
C ILE A 159 11.43 -20.58 11.44
N ILE A 160 10.17 -20.40 11.02
CA ILE A 160 9.77 -19.32 10.10
C ILE A 160 10.04 -17.97 10.74
N MET A 161 9.61 -17.79 12.00
CA MET A 161 9.83 -16.55 12.76
C MET A 161 11.32 -16.24 12.94
N LYS A 162 12.16 -17.24 13.23
CA LYS A 162 13.62 -17.05 13.33
C LYS A 162 14.23 -16.49 12.05
N VAL A 163 13.85 -17.03 10.89
CA VAL A 163 14.34 -16.52 9.60
C VAL A 163 13.78 -15.12 9.33
N LYS A 164 12.47 -14.93 9.47
CA LYS A 164 11.83 -13.64 9.21
C LYS A 164 12.37 -12.54 10.12
N TYR A 165 12.63 -12.83 11.39
CA TYR A 165 13.27 -11.92 12.34
C TYR A 165 14.63 -11.45 11.83
N VAL A 166 15.47 -12.36 11.32
CA VAL A 166 16.76 -11.98 10.73
C VAL A 166 16.57 -11.05 9.53
N LEU A 167 15.54 -11.26 8.69
CA LEU A 167 15.28 -10.38 7.54
C LEU A 167 14.78 -8.99 7.95
N LEU A 168 13.87 -8.93 8.93
CA LEU A 168 13.31 -7.70 9.50
C LEU A 168 14.42 -6.83 10.12
N HIS A 169 15.25 -7.43 10.97
CA HIS A 169 16.21 -6.71 11.80
C HIS A 169 17.64 -6.66 11.20
N ARG A 170 17.82 -7.04 9.93
CA ARG A 170 19.15 -7.21 9.30
C ARG A 170 20.06 -5.98 9.36
N ASN A 171 19.49 -4.80 9.53
CA ASN A 171 20.19 -3.52 9.52
C ASN A 171 19.97 -2.67 10.80
N ASP A 172 19.37 -3.20 11.86
CA ASP A 172 19.03 -2.42 13.07
C ASP A 172 20.24 -1.78 13.75
N ASP A 173 21.35 -2.52 13.81
CA ASP A 173 22.59 -2.02 14.41
C ASP A 173 23.35 -1.06 13.47
N CYS A 174 22.90 -0.87 12.23
CA CYS A 174 23.57 -0.05 11.24
C CYS A 174 23.43 1.46 11.51
N LYS A 175 23.09 1.92 12.73
CA LYS A 175 23.06 3.32 13.21
C LYS A 175 23.00 4.37 12.10
N VAL A 176 21.80 4.63 11.62
CA VAL A 176 21.49 5.69 10.67
C VAL A 176 20.49 6.66 11.29
N TYR A 177 20.64 7.94 11.00
CA TYR A 177 19.65 8.94 11.39
C TYR A 177 18.34 8.68 10.62
N SER A 178 17.30 8.25 11.32
CA SER A 178 15.93 8.24 10.79
C SER A 178 15.23 9.55 11.17
N PRO A 179 14.67 10.30 10.20
CA PRO A 179 13.87 11.49 10.47
C PRO A 179 12.65 11.15 11.35
N LYS A 180 12.31 12.03 12.30
CA LYS A 180 11.13 11.83 13.15
C LYS A 180 9.85 11.94 12.30
N GLY A 181 8.98 10.94 12.38
CA GLY A 181 7.68 10.92 11.72
C GLY A 181 7.67 10.30 10.31
N GLU A 182 8.76 9.66 9.88
CA GLU A 182 8.76 8.77 8.71
C GLU A 182 8.27 7.37 9.10
N PRO A 183 7.59 6.66 8.18
CA PRO A 183 7.16 5.28 8.40
C PRO A 183 8.37 4.37 8.64
N HIS A 184 8.16 3.32 9.42
CA HIS A 184 9.13 2.23 9.52
C HIS A 184 9.24 1.53 8.16
N ARG A 185 10.44 1.07 7.82
CA ARG A 185 10.73 0.47 6.51
C ARG A 185 11.72 -0.65 6.67
N THR A 186 11.43 -1.74 6.00
CA THR A 186 12.23 -2.96 6.08
C THR A 186 12.91 -3.26 4.77
N ILE A 187 12.22 -3.19 3.62
CA ILE A 187 12.81 -3.55 2.32
C ILE A 187 13.74 -2.43 1.85
N LEU A 188 13.24 -1.19 1.77
CA LEU A 188 14.02 -0.02 1.35
C LEU A 188 14.35 0.89 2.54
N ASP A 189 15.04 0.32 3.53
CA ASP A 189 15.39 1.03 4.75
C ASP A 189 16.39 2.19 4.54
N GLU A 190 16.51 3.03 5.57
CA GLU A 190 17.40 4.20 5.56
C GLU A 190 18.89 3.83 5.47
N ALA A 191 19.28 2.65 5.95
CA ALA A 191 20.67 2.20 5.89
C ALA A 191 21.07 1.78 4.47
N THR A 192 20.17 1.13 3.76
CA THR A 192 20.30 0.64 2.39
C THR A 192 20.44 1.82 1.44
N ILE A 193 19.52 2.77 1.51
CA ILE A 193 19.51 3.97 0.65
C ILE A 193 20.76 4.82 0.82
N ARG A 194 21.30 4.90 2.04
CA ARG A 194 22.52 5.66 2.32
C ARG A 194 23.80 4.89 2.05
N GLY A 195 23.72 3.63 1.62
CA GLY A 195 24.88 2.76 1.42
C GLY A 195 25.65 2.48 2.73
N LYS A 196 24.93 2.43 3.87
CA LYS A 196 25.50 2.26 5.22
C LYS A 196 25.09 0.94 5.90
N HIS A 197 24.36 0.08 5.20
CA HIS A 197 23.89 -1.23 5.68
C HIS A 197 25.02 -2.28 5.76
N MET A 198 26.11 -2.14 4.99
CA MET A 198 27.25 -3.08 4.99
C MET A 198 28.24 -2.85 6.15
N LYS A 199 27.77 -2.39 7.31
CA LYS A 199 28.63 -2.21 8.49
C LYS A 199 28.87 -3.55 9.18
N ASP A 200 30.04 -3.69 9.78
CA ASP A 200 30.40 -4.87 10.57
C ASP A 200 29.73 -4.81 11.96
N VAL A 201 28.46 -5.21 12.02
CA VAL A 201 27.59 -5.16 13.22
C VAL A 201 26.85 -6.49 13.41
N PRO A 202 26.38 -6.82 14.63
CA PRO A 202 25.77 -8.13 14.92
C PRO A 202 24.64 -8.53 13.98
N SER A 203 23.58 -7.71 13.86
CA SER A 203 22.46 -7.94 12.92
C SER A 203 22.92 -8.25 11.50
N ARG A 204 23.84 -7.44 10.96
CA ARG A 204 24.36 -7.62 9.60
C ARG A 204 25.18 -8.90 9.45
N ARG A 205 26.01 -9.25 10.43
CA ARG A 205 26.80 -10.50 10.43
C ARG A 205 25.89 -11.72 10.37
N THR A 206 24.80 -11.72 11.15
CA THR A 206 23.83 -12.81 11.15
C THR A 206 23.15 -12.95 9.79
N PHE A 207 22.71 -11.84 9.19
CA PHE A 207 22.10 -11.85 7.86
C PHE A 207 23.06 -12.35 6.77
N GLU A 208 24.31 -11.87 6.74
CA GLU A 208 25.30 -12.33 5.76
C GLU A 208 25.72 -13.80 5.98
N ALA A 209 25.74 -14.26 7.24
CA ALA A 209 25.98 -15.67 7.56
C ALA A 209 24.82 -16.55 7.04
N LEU A 210 23.57 -16.10 7.17
CA LEU A 210 22.40 -16.77 6.62
C LEU A 210 22.49 -16.86 5.09
N LEU A 211 22.81 -15.75 4.41
CA LEU A 211 23.00 -15.76 2.96
C LEU A 211 24.14 -16.67 2.52
N SER A 212 25.24 -16.70 3.28
CA SER A 212 26.40 -17.57 3.01
C SER A 212 26.10 -19.06 3.18
N ALA A 213 25.05 -19.41 3.93
CA ALA A 213 24.60 -20.79 4.06
C ALA A 213 23.90 -21.29 2.78
N LEU A 214 23.25 -20.39 2.04
CA LEU A 214 22.53 -20.72 0.81
C LEU A 214 23.48 -21.08 -0.35
N PRO A 215 23.10 -22.01 -1.24
CA PRO A 215 23.86 -22.26 -2.47
C PRO A 215 23.87 -21.01 -3.37
N GLU A 216 25.05 -20.61 -3.85
CA GLU A 216 25.21 -19.46 -4.75
C GLU A 216 24.39 -19.61 -6.04
N GLU A 217 24.30 -20.84 -6.57
CA GLU A 217 23.50 -21.16 -7.76
C GLU A 217 22.01 -20.84 -7.54
N ALA A 218 21.45 -21.16 -6.38
CA ALA A 218 20.05 -20.88 -6.05
C ALA A 218 19.77 -19.37 -5.93
N ILE A 219 20.71 -18.61 -5.35
CA ILE A 219 20.62 -17.14 -5.28
C ILE A 219 20.65 -16.55 -6.70
N ASN A 220 21.59 -17.01 -7.53
CA ASN A 220 21.71 -16.53 -8.91
C ASN A 220 20.46 -16.87 -9.74
N GLU A 221 19.89 -18.06 -9.57
CA GLU A 221 18.64 -18.45 -10.22
C GLU A 221 17.49 -17.54 -9.79
N ALA A 222 17.33 -17.28 -8.49
CA ALA A 222 16.29 -16.38 -7.98
C ALA A 222 16.42 -14.95 -8.54
N VAL A 223 17.65 -14.42 -8.55
CA VAL A 223 17.93 -13.09 -9.11
C VAL A 223 17.62 -13.05 -10.61
N ASN A 224 18.07 -14.04 -11.37
CA ASN A 224 17.84 -14.07 -12.82
C ASN A 224 16.36 -14.19 -13.16
N ASP A 225 15.62 -15.03 -12.43
CA ASP A 225 14.17 -15.17 -12.60
C ASP A 225 13.45 -13.84 -12.38
N PHE A 226 13.79 -13.11 -11.31
CA PHE A 226 13.23 -11.76 -11.09
C PHE A 226 13.57 -10.79 -12.22
N ARG A 227 14.82 -10.78 -12.71
CA ARG A 227 15.24 -9.93 -13.83
C ARG A 227 14.48 -10.27 -15.11
N ASP A 228 14.31 -11.56 -15.40
CA ASP A 228 13.62 -12.03 -16.59
C ASP A 228 12.14 -11.66 -16.57
N LYS A 229 11.45 -11.89 -15.44
CA LYS A 229 10.03 -11.52 -15.25
C LYS A 229 9.85 -9.99 -15.31
N TYR A 230 10.77 -9.21 -14.75
CA TYR A 230 10.76 -7.75 -14.85
C TYR A 230 10.74 -7.28 -16.31
N TRP A 231 11.69 -7.77 -17.11
CA TRP A 231 11.79 -7.35 -18.52
C TRP A 231 10.70 -7.98 -19.39
N GLN A 232 10.15 -9.13 -19.00
CA GLN A 232 8.95 -9.67 -19.63
C GLN A 232 7.76 -8.71 -19.43
N LEU A 233 7.48 -8.26 -18.20
CA LEU A 233 6.41 -7.29 -17.92
C LEU A 233 6.61 -5.98 -18.66
N ALA A 234 7.84 -5.46 -18.67
CA ALA A 234 8.13 -4.20 -19.35
C ALA A 234 7.88 -4.29 -20.86
N ARG A 235 8.25 -5.42 -21.50
CA ARG A 235 7.95 -5.67 -22.91
C ARG A 235 6.45 -5.80 -23.19
N ILE A 236 5.71 -6.48 -22.32
CA ILE A 236 4.24 -6.61 -22.44
C ILE A 236 3.59 -5.22 -22.37
N PHE A 237 3.99 -4.40 -21.41
CA PHE A 237 3.48 -3.03 -21.25
C PHE A 237 3.71 -2.17 -22.49
N PHE A 238 4.94 -2.13 -23.00
CA PHE A 238 5.26 -1.28 -24.16
C PHE A 238 4.69 -1.81 -25.47
N ALA A 239 4.54 -3.13 -25.63
CA ALA A 239 3.77 -3.69 -26.74
C ALA A 239 2.30 -3.21 -26.67
N GLY A 240 1.75 -3.11 -25.46
CA GLY A 240 0.43 -2.56 -25.18
C GLY A 240 0.19 -1.14 -25.72
N LEU A 241 1.23 -0.30 -25.71
CA LEU A 241 1.15 1.11 -26.09
C LEU A 241 1.33 1.39 -27.58
N ARG A 242 1.65 0.37 -28.39
CA ARG A 242 2.00 0.58 -29.81
C ARG A 242 0.89 1.25 -30.61
N GLU A 243 -0.36 0.81 -30.45
CA GLU A 243 -1.49 1.38 -31.18
C GLU A 243 -1.74 2.83 -30.78
N ASN A 244 -1.73 3.11 -29.48
CA ASN A 244 -1.84 4.48 -28.95
C ASN A 244 -0.72 5.39 -29.49
N HIS A 245 0.53 4.95 -29.46
CA HIS A 245 1.65 5.73 -29.98
C HIS A 245 1.56 5.98 -31.48
N LYS A 246 1.13 4.97 -32.25
CA LYS A 246 0.91 5.06 -33.69
C LYS A 246 -0.20 6.07 -34.01
N GLU A 247 -1.33 6.00 -33.31
CA GLU A 247 -2.44 6.93 -33.54
C GLU A 247 -2.03 8.37 -33.23
N ARG A 248 -1.32 8.60 -32.12
CA ARG A 248 -0.80 9.93 -31.77
C ARG A 248 0.16 10.47 -32.83
N ASP A 249 1.07 9.64 -33.34
CA ASP A 249 1.95 9.98 -34.47
C ASP A 249 1.17 10.34 -35.75
N GLU A 250 0.11 9.60 -36.06
CA GLU A 250 -0.76 9.89 -37.21
C GLU A 250 -1.50 11.23 -37.05
N GLN A 251 -2.02 11.54 -35.85
CA GLN A 251 -2.67 12.82 -35.55
C GLN A 251 -1.69 13.98 -35.62
N MET A 252 -0.46 13.83 -35.15
CA MET A 252 0.57 14.87 -35.27
C MET A 252 0.95 15.13 -36.72
N LYS A 253 1.18 14.08 -37.52
CA LYS A 253 1.42 14.22 -38.96
C LYS A 253 0.25 14.88 -39.69
N ARG A 254 -0.98 14.76 -39.17
CA ARG A 254 -2.16 15.46 -39.68
C ARG A 254 -2.16 16.93 -39.24
N HIS A 255 -1.86 17.20 -37.97
CA HIS A 255 -1.69 18.54 -37.42
C HIS A 255 -0.68 19.35 -38.24
N ASP A 256 0.55 18.85 -38.42
CA ASP A 256 1.61 19.51 -39.20
C ASP A 256 1.21 19.76 -40.67
N ARG A 257 0.34 18.91 -41.23
CA ARG A 257 -0.18 19.07 -42.59
C ARG A 257 -1.23 20.17 -42.66
N LEU A 258 -2.10 20.29 -41.66
CA LEU A 258 -3.10 21.35 -41.56
C LEU A 258 -2.44 22.69 -41.28
N GLU A 259 -1.45 22.73 -40.38
CA GLU A 259 -0.73 23.94 -40.02
C GLU A 259 0.04 24.50 -41.23
N ARG A 260 0.76 23.65 -41.97
CA ARG A 260 1.40 24.05 -43.23
C ARG A 260 0.41 24.59 -44.26
N LYS A 261 -0.80 24.03 -44.33
CA LYS A 261 -1.85 24.55 -45.22
C LYS A 261 -2.33 25.91 -44.75
N LEU A 262 -2.64 26.07 -43.47
CA LEU A 262 -3.08 27.33 -42.86
C LEU A 262 -2.05 28.43 -43.14
N ASN A 263 -0.78 28.17 -42.82
CA ASN A 263 0.33 29.09 -43.10
C ASN A 263 0.45 29.44 -44.60
N GLN A 264 0.24 28.50 -45.52
CA GLN A 264 0.22 28.79 -46.95
C GLN A 264 -0.99 29.65 -47.37
N TYR A 265 -2.14 29.45 -46.75
CA TYR A 265 -3.35 30.24 -47.01
C TYR A 265 -3.22 31.66 -46.47
N GLU A 266 -2.73 31.83 -45.24
CA GLU A 266 -2.47 33.14 -44.63
C GLU A 266 -1.46 33.94 -45.45
N ASN A 267 -0.32 33.35 -45.82
CA ASN A 267 0.67 34.03 -46.65
C ASN A 267 0.12 34.46 -48.02
N LYS A 268 -0.76 33.67 -48.65
CA LYS A 268 -1.43 34.06 -49.91
C LYS A 268 -2.43 35.19 -49.69
N PHE A 269 -3.06 35.25 -48.53
CA PHE A 269 -4.03 36.30 -48.17
C PHE A 269 -3.34 37.65 -47.93
N THR A 270 -2.23 37.67 -47.20
CA THR A 270 -1.43 38.88 -46.96
C THR A 270 -0.92 39.50 -48.27
N VAL A 271 -0.60 38.68 -49.27
CA VAL A 271 -0.12 39.13 -50.60
C VAL A 271 -1.25 39.71 -51.49
N ARG A 272 -2.51 39.30 -51.30
CA ARG A 272 -3.65 39.76 -52.13
C ARG A 272 -4.27 41.10 -51.69
N LEU A 273 -4.06 41.53 -50.45
CA LEU A 273 -4.56 42.81 -49.90
C LEU A 273 -3.65 44.01 -50.19
N GLY A 274 -2.83 43.96 -51.24
CA GLY A 274 -2.05 45.11 -51.71
C GLY A 274 -2.94 46.30 -52.16
N PRO A 275 -2.41 47.53 -52.25
CA PRO A 275 -3.18 48.78 -52.18
C PRO A 275 -4.09 49.11 -53.37
N GLU A 276 -4.22 48.24 -54.36
CA GLU A 276 -4.86 48.58 -55.64
C GLU A 276 -5.99 47.60 -55.98
N ASN A 277 -7.20 47.87 -55.50
CA ASN A 277 -8.44 47.71 -56.28
C ASN A 277 -9.69 48.01 -55.43
N THR A 278 -10.10 49.28 -55.40
CA THR A 278 -11.42 49.69 -54.93
C THR A 278 -12.10 50.52 -56.00
N ASN A 279 -12.93 49.91 -56.86
CA ASN A 279 -13.97 50.63 -57.63
C ASN A 279 -14.97 49.68 -58.33
N SER A 280 -16.01 49.22 -57.62
CA SER A 280 -17.38 48.93 -58.11
C SER A 280 -18.24 48.22 -57.05
N LEU A 281 -19.53 48.58 -56.93
CA LEU A 281 -20.51 47.96 -56.01
C LEU A 281 -20.83 46.49 -56.37
N LEU A 282 -20.72 46.09 -57.64
CA LEU A 282 -20.91 44.70 -58.09
C LEU A 282 -19.67 43.82 -57.84
N THR A 283 -18.48 44.44 -57.75
CA THR A 283 -17.25 43.74 -57.32
C THR A 283 -17.21 43.56 -55.79
N GLN A 284 -17.90 44.41 -55.02
CA GLN A 284 -17.97 44.29 -53.56
C GLN A 284 -18.73 43.05 -53.08
N ASP A 285 -19.84 42.66 -53.72
CA ASP A 285 -20.62 41.47 -53.32
C ASP A 285 -19.90 40.15 -53.70
N LYS A 286 -19.20 40.13 -54.85
CA LYS A 286 -18.30 39.00 -55.20
C LYS A 286 -17.11 38.91 -54.25
N SER A 287 -16.46 40.04 -53.93
CA SER A 287 -15.34 40.05 -52.98
C SER A 287 -15.76 39.67 -51.56
N LEU A 288 -16.96 40.04 -51.11
CA LEU A 288 -17.49 39.65 -49.80
C LEU A 288 -17.79 38.15 -49.71
N ARG A 289 -18.35 37.53 -50.76
CA ARG A 289 -18.56 36.08 -50.81
C ARG A 289 -17.25 35.30 -50.86
N GLU A 290 -16.27 35.80 -51.62
CA GLU A 290 -14.93 35.21 -51.67
C GLU A 290 -14.19 35.35 -50.33
N LEU A 291 -14.30 36.50 -49.66
CA LEU A 291 -13.76 36.72 -48.30
C LEU A 291 -14.43 35.80 -47.28
N LYS A 292 -15.76 35.65 -47.36
CA LYS A 292 -16.50 34.73 -46.48
C LYS A 292 -16.07 33.28 -46.67
N GLY A 293 -16.02 32.79 -47.92
CA GLY A 293 -15.56 31.41 -48.18
C GLY A 293 -14.11 31.15 -47.76
N GLN A 294 -13.25 32.17 -47.79
CA GLN A 294 -11.88 32.09 -47.28
C GLN A 294 -11.85 32.05 -45.75
N PHE A 295 -12.66 32.87 -45.08
CA PHE A 295 -12.82 32.84 -43.62
C PHE A 295 -13.37 31.49 -43.16
N ASP A 296 -14.37 30.95 -43.87
CA ASP A 296 -14.92 29.62 -43.63
C ASP A 296 -13.82 28.55 -43.77
N THR A 297 -12.95 28.65 -44.79
CA THR A 297 -11.82 27.72 -44.99
C THR A 297 -10.77 27.81 -43.87
N ILE A 298 -10.43 29.03 -43.43
CA ILE A 298 -9.49 29.24 -42.31
C ILE A 298 -10.08 28.63 -41.02
N THR A 299 -11.36 28.88 -40.77
CA THR A 299 -12.08 28.34 -39.60
C THR A 299 -12.08 26.80 -39.64
N GLU A 300 -12.36 26.18 -40.79
CA GLU A 300 -12.31 24.72 -40.94
C GLU A 300 -10.91 24.12 -40.69
N LEU A 301 -9.85 24.83 -41.10
CA LEU A 301 -8.46 24.41 -40.87
C LEU A 301 -8.10 24.53 -39.39
N ASP A 302 -8.48 25.64 -38.74
CA ASP A 302 -8.24 25.90 -37.32
C ASP A 302 -9.00 24.89 -36.44
N ASP A 303 -10.28 24.66 -36.71
CA ASP A 303 -11.08 23.60 -36.08
C ASP A 303 -10.44 22.22 -36.28
N GLY A 304 -9.82 22.01 -37.45
CA GLY A 304 -9.07 20.80 -37.76
C GLY A 304 -7.81 20.63 -36.92
N LEU A 305 -7.08 21.71 -36.65
CA LEU A 305 -5.93 21.71 -35.75
C LEU A 305 -6.36 21.41 -34.32
N GLY A 306 -7.41 22.08 -33.84
CA GLY A 306 -8.00 21.84 -32.52
C GLY A 306 -8.38 20.36 -32.31
N ARG A 307 -9.08 19.74 -33.28
CA ARG A 307 -9.41 18.31 -33.20
C ARG A 307 -8.19 17.39 -33.14
N CYS A 308 -7.10 17.73 -33.83
CA CYS A 308 -5.87 16.93 -33.76
C CYS A 308 -5.19 17.10 -32.39
N ALA A 309 -5.18 18.33 -31.86
CA ALA A 309 -4.65 18.63 -30.53
C ALA A 309 -5.38 17.85 -29.44
N ASP A 310 -6.72 17.89 -29.47
CA ASP A 310 -7.57 17.19 -28.50
C ASP A 310 -7.34 15.68 -28.56
N ALA A 311 -7.24 15.10 -29.77
CA ALA A 311 -6.97 13.67 -29.94
C ALA A 311 -5.57 13.27 -29.41
N ILE A 312 -4.56 14.11 -29.59
CA ILE A 312 -3.21 13.87 -29.05
C ILE A 312 -3.25 13.92 -27.51
N ALA A 313 -3.94 14.90 -26.93
CA ALA A 313 -4.08 15.04 -25.48
C ALA A 313 -4.84 13.84 -24.88
N GLN A 314 -5.96 13.44 -25.49
CA GLN A 314 -6.71 12.25 -25.09
C GLN A 314 -5.81 10.99 -25.13
N GLY A 315 -5.00 10.82 -26.18
CA GLY A 315 -4.07 9.70 -26.26
C GLY A 315 -3.02 9.69 -25.15
N VAL A 316 -2.59 10.87 -24.65
CA VAL A 316 -1.71 10.95 -23.47
C VAL A 316 -2.46 10.50 -22.22
N GLU A 317 -3.68 10.98 -21.99
CA GLU A 317 -4.51 10.57 -20.85
C GLU A 317 -4.78 9.06 -20.86
N GLU A 318 -5.08 8.47 -22.02
CA GLU A 318 -5.27 7.03 -22.19
C GLU A 318 -4.02 6.22 -21.81
N LYS A 319 -2.82 6.70 -22.18
CA LYS A 319 -1.55 6.08 -21.77
C LYS A 319 -1.36 6.11 -20.25
N GLU A 320 -1.67 7.23 -19.62
CA GLU A 320 -1.57 7.38 -18.16
C GLU A 320 -2.57 6.47 -17.43
N GLN A 321 -3.81 6.39 -17.94
CA GLN A 321 -4.82 5.45 -17.45
C GLN A 321 -4.39 4.00 -17.63
N TYR A 322 -3.82 3.66 -18.79
CA TYR A 322 -3.27 2.33 -19.05
C TYR A 322 -2.17 1.98 -18.03
N ALA A 323 -1.25 2.89 -17.72
CA ALA A 323 -0.24 2.69 -16.69
C ALA A 323 -0.82 2.48 -15.28
N LEU A 324 -1.93 3.15 -14.96
CA LEU A 324 -2.62 3.00 -13.68
C LEU A 324 -3.37 1.66 -13.58
N LEU A 325 -3.93 1.16 -14.68
CA LEU A 325 -4.67 -0.10 -14.72
C LEU A 325 -3.74 -1.31 -14.84
N PHE A 326 -2.65 -1.18 -15.61
CA PHE A 326 -1.70 -2.25 -15.83
C PHE A 326 -1.13 -2.80 -14.53
N LYS A 327 -0.78 -1.95 -13.56
CA LYS A 327 -0.28 -2.43 -12.26
C LYS A 327 -1.29 -3.28 -11.46
N ASN A 328 -2.57 -3.15 -11.75
CA ASN A 328 -3.66 -3.86 -11.07
C ASN A 328 -4.24 -4.98 -11.93
N TYR A 329 -3.66 -5.29 -13.10
CA TYR A 329 -4.25 -6.23 -14.05
C TYR A 329 -4.65 -7.58 -13.45
N PRO A 330 -3.93 -8.20 -12.49
CA PRO A 330 -4.29 -9.52 -11.98
C PRO A 330 -5.64 -9.55 -11.24
N ILE A 331 -6.04 -8.41 -10.67
CA ILE A 331 -7.30 -8.26 -9.92
C ILE A 331 -8.39 -7.55 -10.74
N LEU A 332 -8.09 -7.13 -11.96
CA LEU A 332 -9.09 -6.54 -12.84
C LEU A 332 -9.94 -7.65 -13.47
N PRO A 333 -11.28 -7.51 -13.51
CA PRO A 333 -12.13 -8.43 -14.26
C PRO A 333 -11.68 -8.54 -15.72
N LYS A 334 -11.75 -9.72 -16.34
CA LYS A 334 -11.29 -9.94 -17.73
C LYS A 334 -11.87 -8.94 -18.72
N LYS A 335 -13.16 -8.62 -18.60
CA LYS A 335 -13.84 -7.63 -19.43
C LYS A 335 -13.27 -6.22 -19.27
N THR A 336 -12.84 -5.87 -18.06
CA THR A 336 -12.13 -4.61 -17.79
C THR A 336 -10.74 -4.65 -18.41
N GLN A 337 -10.03 -5.77 -18.33
CA GLN A 337 -8.74 -5.93 -19.03
C GLN A 337 -8.92 -5.76 -20.55
N GLU A 338 -9.93 -6.40 -21.15
CA GLU A 338 -10.24 -6.31 -22.58
C GLU A 338 -10.64 -4.91 -23.04
N LEU A 339 -11.18 -4.08 -22.14
CA LEU A 339 -11.57 -2.70 -22.44
C LEU A 339 -10.37 -1.75 -22.53
N PHE A 340 -9.34 -1.97 -21.71
CA PHE A 340 -8.23 -1.02 -21.54
C PHE A 340 -6.88 -1.52 -22.05
N MET A 341 -6.75 -2.82 -22.35
CA MET A 341 -5.50 -3.41 -22.83
C MET A 341 -5.63 -3.84 -24.28
N SER A 342 -4.57 -3.63 -25.07
CA SER A 342 -4.51 -4.10 -26.45
C SER A 342 -4.45 -5.64 -26.52
N GLU A 343 -4.81 -6.20 -27.67
CA GLU A 343 -4.70 -7.65 -27.91
C GLU A 343 -3.26 -8.17 -27.71
N GLU A 344 -2.25 -7.38 -28.07
CA GLU A 344 -0.84 -7.73 -27.86
C GLU A 344 -0.51 -7.82 -26.36
N ALA A 345 -0.96 -6.85 -25.55
CA ALA A 345 -0.75 -6.87 -24.10
C ALA A 345 -1.49 -8.04 -23.44
N LEU A 346 -2.74 -8.30 -23.82
CA LEU A 346 -3.53 -9.42 -23.31
C LEU A 346 -2.90 -10.78 -23.67
N SER A 347 -2.40 -10.91 -24.90
CA SER A 347 -1.66 -12.11 -25.31
C SER A 347 -0.37 -12.28 -24.51
N GLY A 348 0.33 -11.17 -24.23
CA GLY A 348 1.52 -11.17 -23.38
C GLY A 348 1.22 -11.62 -21.96
N ILE A 349 0.18 -11.05 -21.33
CA ILE A 349 -0.29 -11.40 -19.99
C ILE A 349 -0.66 -12.88 -19.90
N LYS A 350 -1.33 -13.45 -20.90
CA LYS A 350 -1.67 -14.89 -20.93
C LYS A 350 -0.46 -15.82 -20.86
N THR A 351 0.72 -15.34 -21.27
CA THR A 351 1.99 -16.09 -21.21
C THR A 351 2.87 -15.71 -20.03
N PHE A 352 2.44 -14.73 -19.23
CA PHE A 352 3.15 -14.29 -18.05
C PHE A 352 2.67 -15.11 -16.84
N HIS A 353 3.56 -15.94 -16.31
CA HIS A 353 3.29 -16.83 -15.19
C HIS A 353 4.25 -16.54 -14.04
N ILE A 354 3.78 -16.68 -12.80
CA ILE A 354 4.62 -16.69 -11.61
C ILE A 354 4.68 -18.12 -11.09
N ASP A 355 5.76 -18.81 -11.42
CA ASP A 355 5.91 -20.23 -11.11
C ASP A 355 6.29 -20.45 -9.63
N ASN A 356 7.07 -19.53 -9.05
CA ASN A 356 7.51 -19.60 -7.66
C ASN A 356 7.51 -18.20 -7.01
N PRO A 357 6.38 -17.78 -6.38
CA PRO A 357 6.29 -16.45 -5.79
C PRO A 357 7.26 -16.26 -4.61
N TYR A 358 7.57 -17.31 -3.84
CA TYR A 358 8.51 -17.26 -2.71
C TYR A 358 9.94 -16.90 -3.17
N ARG A 359 10.37 -17.46 -4.30
CA ARG A 359 11.67 -17.16 -4.93
C ARG A 359 11.76 -15.69 -5.33
N LEU A 360 10.71 -15.15 -5.93
CA LEU A 360 10.66 -13.75 -6.34
C LEU A 360 10.65 -12.81 -5.12
N CYS A 361 10.00 -13.19 -4.02
CA CYS A 361 10.06 -12.46 -2.75
C CYS A 361 11.50 -12.39 -2.20
N PHE A 362 12.22 -13.51 -2.20
CA PHE A 362 13.63 -13.51 -1.81
C PHE A 362 14.49 -12.65 -2.75
N ALA A 363 14.31 -12.81 -4.06
CA ALA A 363 15.07 -12.07 -5.06
C ALA A 363 14.88 -10.56 -4.91
N LEU A 364 13.65 -10.10 -4.68
CA LEU A 364 13.33 -8.71 -4.40
C LEU A 364 14.12 -8.18 -3.20
N LEU A 365 14.05 -8.87 -2.06
CA LEU A 365 14.76 -8.49 -0.84
C LEU A 365 16.28 -8.46 -1.07
N TYR A 366 16.81 -9.49 -1.73
CA TYR A 366 18.24 -9.60 -2.03
C TYR A 366 18.71 -8.46 -2.95
N LEU A 367 17.99 -8.18 -4.03
CA LEU A 367 18.32 -7.10 -4.96
C LEU A 367 18.22 -5.72 -4.30
N ALA A 368 17.20 -5.51 -3.46
CA ALA A 368 17.04 -4.29 -2.68
C ALA A 368 18.24 -4.08 -1.74
N ASP A 369 18.60 -5.12 -1.00
CA ASP A 369 19.71 -5.10 -0.05
C ASP A 369 21.07 -4.90 -0.73
N ARG A 370 21.32 -5.56 -1.87
CA ARG A 370 22.54 -5.35 -2.67
C ARG A 370 22.57 -3.99 -3.39
N GLY A 371 21.51 -3.20 -3.30
CA GLY A 371 21.40 -1.89 -3.93
C GLY A 371 21.36 -1.96 -5.46
N ASP A 372 20.81 -3.06 -6.01
CA ASP A 372 20.69 -3.26 -7.45
C ASP A 372 19.78 -2.19 -8.07
N ASP A 373 20.22 -1.67 -9.22
CA ASP A 373 19.52 -0.60 -9.92
C ASP A 373 18.13 -1.01 -10.40
N LEU A 374 17.87 -2.31 -10.61
CA LEU A 374 16.58 -2.82 -11.06
C LEU A 374 15.42 -2.45 -10.13
N ILE A 375 15.65 -2.48 -8.82
CA ILE A 375 14.64 -2.13 -7.80
C ILE A 375 14.29 -0.64 -7.84
N TRP A 376 15.24 0.19 -8.30
CA TRP A 376 15.10 1.64 -8.43
C TRP A 376 14.60 2.08 -9.81
N MET A 377 14.63 1.19 -10.81
CA MET A 377 13.81 1.29 -12.02
C MET A 377 12.37 0.86 -11.66
N TYR A 378 11.76 1.75 -10.89
CA TYR A 378 10.79 1.48 -9.86
C TYR A 378 9.46 0.87 -10.34
N TYR A 379 8.90 1.36 -11.44
CA TYR A 379 7.53 1.00 -11.88
C TYR A 379 7.34 -0.51 -12.04
N PHE A 380 8.12 -1.14 -12.91
CA PHE A 380 7.97 -2.57 -13.18
C PHE A 380 8.43 -3.42 -12.00
N GLY A 381 9.32 -2.90 -11.14
CA GLY A 381 9.74 -3.58 -9.92
C GLY A 381 8.60 -3.69 -8.91
N THR A 382 7.88 -2.58 -8.66
CA THR A 382 6.71 -2.58 -7.78
C THR A 382 5.53 -3.34 -8.38
N VAL A 383 5.33 -3.27 -9.71
CA VAL A 383 4.31 -4.07 -10.40
C VAL A 383 4.61 -5.56 -10.24
N LEU A 384 5.86 -5.99 -10.47
CA LEU A 384 6.25 -7.39 -10.28
C LEU A 384 6.10 -7.83 -8.82
N ALA A 385 6.49 -7.00 -7.85
CA ALA A 385 6.32 -7.27 -6.43
C ALA A 385 4.83 -7.44 -6.08
N LYS A 386 3.95 -6.59 -6.62
CA LYS A 386 2.50 -6.69 -6.41
C LYS A 386 1.91 -7.96 -7.00
N ILE A 387 2.24 -8.31 -8.24
CA ILE A 387 1.74 -9.54 -8.87
C ILE A 387 2.28 -10.78 -8.12
N THR A 388 3.52 -10.71 -7.63
CA THR A 388 4.12 -11.75 -6.77
C THR A 388 3.35 -11.89 -5.46
N ALA A 389 3.05 -10.77 -4.80
CA ALA A 389 2.26 -10.73 -3.57
C ALA A 389 0.87 -11.36 -3.77
N LEU A 390 0.20 -10.98 -4.87
CA LEU A 390 -1.11 -11.50 -5.27
C LEU A 390 -1.09 -12.96 -5.73
N ALA A 391 0.08 -13.61 -5.83
CA ALA A 391 0.19 -15.04 -6.10
C ALA A 391 0.43 -15.86 -4.82
N LEU A 392 0.71 -15.20 -3.68
CA LEU A 392 0.93 -15.88 -2.41
C LEU A 392 -0.38 -16.44 -1.84
N PRO A 393 -0.35 -17.55 -1.09
CA PRO A 393 -1.57 -18.19 -0.59
C PRO A 393 -2.39 -17.28 0.33
N TRP A 394 -1.73 -16.49 1.19
CA TRP A 394 -2.37 -15.64 2.19
C TRP A 394 -2.79 -14.26 1.67
N SER A 395 -2.76 -14.03 0.36
CA SER A 395 -3.32 -12.81 -0.23
C SER A 395 -4.85 -12.82 -0.30
N VAL A 396 -5.49 -13.92 0.10
CA VAL A 396 -6.95 -14.05 0.27
C VAL A 396 -7.28 -14.16 1.76
N GLU A 397 -8.45 -13.68 2.14
CA GLU A 397 -8.92 -13.82 3.52
C GLU A 397 -9.23 -15.30 3.81
N TYR A 398 -8.73 -15.79 4.95
CA TYR A 398 -9.11 -17.11 5.44
C TYR A 398 -10.53 -17.02 6.02
N ASP A 399 -11.49 -17.67 5.35
CA ASP A 399 -12.83 -17.86 5.89
C ASP A 399 -12.79 -19.11 6.78
N GLU A 400 -12.76 -18.90 8.10
CA GLU A 400 -12.81 -19.97 9.10
C GLU A 400 -14.18 -20.66 8.98
N LEU A 401 -14.23 -21.65 8.08
CA LEU A 401 -15.40 -22.37 7.59
C LEU A 401 -16.34 -22.86 8.71
N ASP A 402 -17.31 -22.03 9.11
CA ASP A 402 -18.55 -22.45 9.79
C ASP A 402 -19.50 -23.19 8.80
N SER A 403 -19.17 -23.21 7.51
CA SER A 403 -20.04 -23.61 6.39
C SER A 403 -19.74 -24.97 5.74
N ILE A 404 -18.91 -25.85 6.35
CA ILE A 404 -18.81 -27.27 5.94
C ILE A 404 -20.18 -27.98 6.01
N SER A 405 -21.15 -27.38 6.71
CA SER A 405 -22.54 -27.87 6.82
C SER A 405 -23.40 -27.75 5.55
N GLN A 406 -22.95 -27.07 4.47
CA GLN A 406 -23.80 -26.80 3.29
C GLN A 406 -23.36 -27.49 1.98
N ALA A 407 -22.36 -28.36 2.00
CA ALA A 407 -21.97 -29.14 0.82
C ALA A 407 -22.89 -30.36 0.58
N GLU A 408 -24.20 -30.14 0.54
CA GLU A 408 -25.15 -31.10 -0.03
C GLU A 408 -25.71 -30.53 -1.34
N GLN A 409 -25.45 -31.25 -2.44
CA GLN A 409 -26.10 -31.16 -3.75
C GLN A 409 -25.58 -30.10 -4.74
N LYS A 410 -24.44 -30.38 -5.37
CA LYS A 410 -24.30 -30.14 -6.82
C LYS A 410 -23.75 -31.41 -7.48
N LYS A 411 -24.35 -31.78 -8.62
CA LYS A 411 -23.95 -32.93 -9.45
C LYS A 411 -22.72 -32.54 -10.27
N ASP A 412 -21.71 -33.39 -10.24
CA ASP A 412 -20.44 -33.20 -10.93
C ASP A 412 -20.58 -33.30 -12.46
N ASP A 413 -20.11 -32.27 -13.16
CA ASP A 413 -19.49 -32.45 -14.47
C ASP A 413 -18.03 -32.87 -14.23
N PRO A 414 -17.47 -33.82 -15.00
CA PRO A 414 -16.08 -34.21 -14.84
C PRO A 414 -15.17 -33.05 -15.26
N ALA A 415 -14.49 -32.44 -14.28
CA ALA A 415 -13.49 -31.41 -14.54
C ALA A 415 -12.30 -32.02 -15.32
N PRO A 416 -11.78 -31.36 -16.36
CA PRO A 416 -10.58 -31.80 -17.04
C PRO A 416 -9.35 -31.62 -16.13
N GLU A 417 -8.41 -32.57 -16.16
CA GLU A 417 -7.21 -32.56 -15.31
C GLU A 417 -5.98 -31.93 -15.98
N PRO A 418 -5.59 -30.68 -15.64
CA PRO A 418 -4.23 -30.20 -15.86
C PRO A 418 -3.29 -30.59 -14.70
N PRO A 419 -1.96 -30.55 -14.88
CA PRO A 419 -0.98 -30.75 -13.81
C PRO A 419 -1.26 -29.79 -12.64
N LEU A 420 -0.89 -30.19 -11.41
CA LEU A 420 -1.15 -29.39 -10.21
C LEU A 420 -0.13 -28.24 -10.12
N ASP A 421 -0.15 -27.33 -11.08
CA ASP A 421 0.54 -26.07 -10.94
C ASP A 421 -0.22 -25.22 -9.92
N LEU A 422 0.44 -24.94 -8.78
CA LEU A 422 -0.19 -24.27 -7.65
C LEU A 422 -0.29 -22.75 -7.82
N TYR A 423 0.53 -22.15 -8.68
CA TYR A 423 0.74 -20.69 -8.70
C TYR A 423 0.56 -20.08 -10.09
N SER A 424 0.87 -20.80 -11.18
CA SER A 424 0.79 -20.24 -12.54
C SER A 424 -0.60 -20.30 -13.16
N VAL A 425 -1.43 -21.25 -12.71
CA VAL A 425 -2.79 -21.45 -13.22
C VAL A 425 -3.77 -20.69 -12.36
N MET A 426 -4.62 -19.89 -13.01
CA MET A 426 -5.61 -19.04 -12.35
C MET A 426 -7.03 -19.49 -12.73
N TYR A 427 -7.93 -19.55 -11.76
CA TYR A 427 -9.32 -19.97 -11.88
C TYR A 427 -10.25 -18.79 -11.55
N GLU A 428 -11.28 -18.57 -12.36
CA GLU A 428 -12.29 -17.56 -12.06
C GLU A 428 -13.35 -18.10 -11.10
N SER A 429 -13.72 -17.30 -10.10
CA SER A 429 -14.82 -17.63 -9.19
C SER A 429 -16.14 -17.74 -9.95
N SER A 430 -17.06 -18.55 -9.42
CA SER A 430 -18.37 -18.79 -10.06
C SER A 430 -19.39 -17.67 -9.83
N GLU A 431 -18.94 -16.46 -9.49
CA GLU A 431 -19.81 -15.31 -9.25
C GLU A 431 -20.67 -15.01 -10.49
N GLU A 432 -21.96 -14.78 -10.25
CA GLU A 432 -22.94 -14.51 -11.31
C GLU A 432 -22.63 -13.19 -12.02
N ASP A 433 -22.11 -12.21 -11.26
CA ASP A 433 -21.68 -10.93 -11.79
C ASP A 433 -20.23 -11.02 -12.28
N GLU A 434 -20.07 -10.91 -13.59
CA GLU A 434 -18.79 -10.94 -14.30
C GLU A 434 -17.81 -9.84 -13.83
N TYR A 435 -18.30 -8.76 -13.21
CA TYR A 435 -17.47 -7.68 -12.66
C TYR A 435 -16.91 -7.98 -11.25
N PHE A 436 -17.41 -9.00 -10.57
CA PHE A 436 -16.95 -9.43 -9.23
C PHE A 436 -16.26 -10.79 -9.23
N ARG A 437 -16.01 -11.37 -10.42
CA ARG A 437 -15.25 -12.62 -10.50
C ARG A 437 -13.81 -12.40 -10.09
N GLU A 438 -13.43 -13.06 -9.02
CA GLU A 438 -12.05 -13.13 -8.55
C GLU A 438 -11.30 -14.18 -9.37
N THR A 439 -9.99 -13.97 -9.55
CA THR A 439 -9.14 -14.96 -10.21
C THR A 439 -8.14 -15.48 -9.19
N LEU A 440 -8.23 -16.76 -8.83
CA LEU A 440 -7.45 -17.39 -7.77
C LEU A 440 -6.59 -18.53 -8.30
N ASN A 441 -5.38 -18.69 -7.77
CA ASN A 441 -4.57 -19.88 -8.01
C ASN A 441 -4.95 -21.03 -7.04
N PRO A 442 -4.60 -22.29 -7.35
CA PRO A 442 -4.91 -23.41 -6.46
C PRO A 442 -4.38 -23.27 -5.03
N ALA A 443 -3.21 -22.63 -4.83
CA ALA A 443 -2.69 -22.43 -3.48
C ALA A 443 -3.56 -21.48 -2.65
N GLN A 444 -4.09 -20.42 -3.26
CA GLN A 444 -5.02 -19.47 -2.64
C GLN A 444 -6.34 -20.16 -2.30
N MET A 445 -6.93 -20.89 -3.24
CA MET A 445 -8.18 -21.64 -2.98
C MET A 445 -8.05 -22.62 -1.82
N MET A 446 -6.89 -23.29 -1.71
CA MET A 446 -6.62 -24.19 -0.61
C MET A 446 -6.42 -23.44 0.70
N TYR A 447 -5.70 -22.32 0.68
CA TYR A 447 -5.47 -21.49 1.86
C TYR A 447 -6.75 -20.84 2.39
N GLU A 448 -7.58 -20.28 1.51
CA GLU A 448 -8.88 -19.66 1.83
C GLU A 448 -9.75 -20.58 2.70
N HIS A 449 -9.73 -21.89 2.43
CA HIS A 449 -10.55 -22.87 3.13
C HIS A 449 -9.86 -23.60 4.29
N THR A 450 -8.53 -23.55 4.36
CA THR A 450 -7.78 -24.36 5.35
C THR A 450 -6.92 -23.53 6.30
N GLY A 451 -6.54 -22.31 5.90
CA GLY A 451 -5.52 -21.51 6.57
C GLY A 451 -4.11 -22.08 6.44
N VAL A 452 -3.91 -23.13 5.64
CA VAL A 452 -2.65 -23.87 5.58
C VAL A 452 -1.93 -23.69 4.23
N VAL A 453 -0.63 -23.41 4.31
CA VAL A 453 0.30 -23.34 3.17
C VAL A 453 0.82 -24.74 2.84
N LEU A 454 0.54 -25.19 1.61
CA LEU A 454 0.97 -26.50 1.10
C LEU A 454 2.50 -26.60 0.94
N PRO A 455 3.07 -27.83 0.96
CA PRO A 455 4.47 -28.04 0.64
C PRO A 455 4.79 -27.52 -0.77
N ARG A 456 5.80 -26.67 -0.90
CA ARG A 456 6.15 -26.04 -2.19
C ARG A 456 6.66 -27.06 -3.22
N ASN A 457 7.30 -28.15 -2.77
CA ASN A 457 7.70 -29.27 -3.63
C ASN A 457 6.63 -30.39 -3.64
N ILE A 458 5.52 -30.14 -4.31
CA ILE A 458 4.44 -31.12 -4.50
C ILE A 458 4.84 -32.34 -5.33
N GLY A 459 5.84 -32.19 -6.21
CA GLY A 459 6.38 -33.25 -7.09
C GLY A 459 7.41 -34.17 -6.43
N ARG A 460 7.60 -34.11 -5.11
CA ARG A 460 8.63 -34.87 -4.38
C ARG A 460 8.68 -36.37 -4.70
N PHE A 461 7.51 -36.96 -4.97
CA PHE A 461 7.37 -38.38 -5.28
C PHE A 461 7.13 -38.67 -6.78
N ASP A 462 7.39 -37.71 -7.68
CA ASP A 462 7.16 -37.89 -9.12
C ASP A 462 7.97 -39.04 -9.73
N TRP A 463 9.14 -39.33 -9.16
CA TRP A 463 9.97 -40.48 -9.52
C TRP A 463 9.26 -41.84 -9.35
N LEU A 464 8.19 -41.91 -8.55
CA LEU A 464 7.35 -43.12 -8.41
C LEU A 464 6.42 -43.36 -9.61
N GLU A 465 6.30 -42.44 -10.57
CA GLU A 465 5.40 -42.60 -11.73
C GLU A 465 5.64 -43.92 -12.45
N GLN A 466 6.92 -44.24 -12.70
CA GLN A 466 7.27 -45.44 -13.45
C GLN A 466 6.99 -46.71 -12.65
N SER A 467 7.25 -46.70 -11.34
CA SER A 467 6.96 -47.82 -10.45
C SER A 467 5.46 -48.07 -10.36
N LEU A 468 4.65 -47.02 -10.17
CA LEU A 468 3.20 -47.14 -10.09
C LEU A 468 2.59 -47.59 -11.44
N LYS A 469 3.17 -47.19 -12.58
CA LYS A 469 2.80 -47.72 -13.90
C LYS A 469 3.05 -49.23 -14.02
N GLN A 470 4.11 -49.76 -13.42
CA GLN A 470 4.41 -51.20 -13.46
C GLN A 470 3.39 -52.05 -12.68
N TYR A 471 2.66 -51.43 -11.75
CA TYR A 471 1.57 -52.07 -11.00
C TYR A 471 0.19 -51.89 -11.64
N ASP A 472 0.12 -51.41 -12.89
CA ASP A 472 -1.13 -51.14 -13.62
C ASP A 472 -2.09 -50.19 -12.88
N VAL A 473 -1.58 -49.32 -12.01
CA VAL A 473 -2.38 -48.31 -11.30
C VAL A 473 -2.87 -47.25 -12.31
N PRO A 474 -4.17 -46.90 -12.37
CA PRO A 474 -4.68 -45.84 -13.25
C PRO A 474 -4.00 -44.49 -13.04
N GLN A 475 -3.89 -43.66 -14.09
CA GLN A 475 -3.14 -42.40 -14.02
C GLN A 475 -3.65 -41.44 -12.94
N GLU A 476 -4.97 -41.33 -12.78
CA GLU A 476 -5.63 -40.49 -11.77
C GLU A 476 -5.23 -40.96 -10.36
N ASP A 477 -5.35 -42.27 -10.10
CA ASP A 477 -4.93 -42.88 -8.84
C ASP A 477 -3.44 -42.69 -8.55
N ARG A 478 -2.57 -42.78 -9.56
CA ARG A 478 -1.12 -42.54 -9.39
C ARG A 478 -0.85 -41.11 -8.91
N ARG A 479 -1.56 -40.13 -9.48
CA ARG A 479 -1.44 -38.71 -9.10
C ARG A 479 -1.90 -38.49 -7.67
N VAL A 480 -3.09 -38.98 -7.30
CA VAL A 480 -3.63 -38.89 -5.94
C VAL A 480 -2.67 -39.55 -4.94
N MET A 481 -2.21 -40.77 -5.24
CA MET A 481 -1.26 -41.48 -4.38
C MET A 481 0.01 -40.67 -4.12
N ARG A 482 0.63 -40.09 -5.16
CA ARG A 482 1.82 -39.24 -4.99
C ARG A 482 1.53 -37.99 -4.16
N MET A 483 0.41 -37.32 -4.39
CA MET A 483 0.03 -36.14 -3.62
C MET A 483 -0.17 -36.49 -2.15
N CYS A 484 -0.90 -37.57 -1.84
CA CYS A 484 -1.03 -38.07 -0.48
C CYS A 484 0.33 -38.41 0.14
N MET A 485 1.24 -39.05 -0.61
CA MET A 485 2.60 -39.34 -0.14
C MET A 485 3.39 -38.07 0.16
N THR A 486 3.30 -37.05 -0.70
CA THR A 486 3.91 -35.73 -0.46
C THR A 486 3.39 -35.11 0.84
N LEU A 487 2.07 -35.06 1.02
CA LEU A 487 1.46 -34.47 2.22
C LEU A 487 1.82 -35.26 3.48
N MET A 488 1.71 -36.59 3.46
CA MET A 488 2.12 -37.45 4.57
C MET A 488 3.60 -37.27 4.90
N HIS A 489 4.46 -37.16 3.88
CA HIS A 489 5.88 -36.91 4.09
C HIS A 489 6.13 -35.55 4.75
N ALA A 490 5.48 -34.50 4.25
CA ALA A 490 5.62 -33.14 4.81
C ALA A 490 5.20 -33.11 6.28
N ILE A 491 4.06 -33.71 6.64
CA ILE A 491 3.60 -33.78 8.03
C ILE A 491 4.55 -34.59 8.91
N THR A 492 4.97 -35.78 8.45
CA THR A 492 5.83 -36.67 9.25
C THR A 492 7.25 -36.15 9.41
N HIS A 493 7.71 -35.30 8.50
CA HIS A 493 9.03 -34.69 8.51
C HIS A 493 8.96 -33.17 8.68
N ARG A 494 7.84 -32.67 9.24
CA ARG A 494 7.66 -31.24 9.52
C ARG A 494 8.79 -30.80 10.43
N TYR A 495 9.53 -29.79 10.00
CA TYR A 495 10.67 -29.30 10.75
C TYR A 495 10.16 -28.42 11.90
N THR A 496 10.20 -28.95 13.12
CA THR A 496 9.64 -28.28 14.31
C THR A 496 10.55 -27.20 14.90
N GLY A 497 11.80 -27.11 14.45
CA GLY A 497 12.83 -26.30 15.10
C GLY A 497 13.28 -26.91 16.43
N ASN A 498 14.43 -26.47 16.92
CA ASN A 498 14.90 -26.85 18.25
C ASN A 498 14.07 -26.10 19.30
N TYR A 499 13.04 -26.76 19.83
CA TYR A 499 12.43 -26.40 21.09
C TYR A 499 13.42 -26.74 22.21
N PHE A 500 13.98 -25.73 22.90
CA PHE A 500 14.45 -26.00 24.25
C PHE A 500 13.22 -26.08 25.13
N GLU A 501 12.63 -27.26 25.18
CA GLU A 501 11.88 -27.67 26.36
C GLU A 501 12.84 -27.52 27.56
N THR A 502 12.59 -26.52 28.42
CA THR A 502 12.83 -26.68 29.85
C THR A 502 11.87 -27.74 30.39
N GLU A 503 11.87 -28.93 29.79
CA GLU A 503 11.27 -30.08 30.41
C GLU A 503 12.13 -30.39 31.62
N SER A 504 11.48 -30.22 32.76
CA SER A 504 11.83 -30.87 34.00
C SER A 504 11.65 -32.37 33.78
N GLN A 505 12.51 -32.99 32.95
CA GLN A 505 12.57 -34.44 32.85
C GLN A 505 13.20 -34.94 34.14
N GLU A 506 12.36 -35.26 35.12
CA GLU A 506 12.63 -36.35 36.04
C GLU A 506 12.83 -37.61 35.18
N SER A 507 14.05 -37.86 34.73
CA SER A 507 14.42 -39.15 34.15
C SER A 507 15.72 -39.66 34.76
N ALA A 508 15.52 -40.72 35.53
CA ALA A 508 16.43 -41.72 36.04
C ALA A 508 17.94 -41.55 35.72
N GLU A 509 18.72 -41.39 36.78
CA GLU A 509 20.17 -41.61 36.78
C GLU A 509 20.53 -43.00 36.22
N PRO A 510 21.45 -43.09 35.25
CA PRO A 510 22.38 -44.19 35.21
C PRO A 510 23.67 -43.75 35.90
N GLU A 511 24.04 -44.49 36.94
CA GLU A 511 25.34 -44.44 37.58
C GLU A 511 26.47 -44.48 36.55
N THR A 512 27.39 -43.51 36.59
CA THR A 512 28.81 -43.76 36.35
C THR A 512 29.69 -42.67 36.97
N GLU A 513 30.50 -43.13 37.92
CA GLU A 513 31.82 -42.69 38.38
C GLU A 513 32.19 -41.19 38.37
N THR A 514 32.39 -40.69 39.60
CA THR A 514 32.70 -39.32 40.00
C THR A 514 34.16 -38.91 39.76
N PRO A 515 34.39 -37.65 39.35
CA PRO A 515 35.52 -36.85 39.79
C PRO A 515 35.08 -35.71 40.73
N SER A 516 35.60 -35.69 41.95
CA SER A 516 35.85 -34.52 42.84
C SER A 516 34.74 -33.46 43.04
N VAL A 517 33.89 -33.72 44.03
CA VAL A 517 32.75 -32.91 44.56
C VAL A 517 33.01 -31.43 45.01
N PRO A 518 34.20 -30.98 45.46
CA PRO A 518 34.29 -29.67 46.15
C PRO A 518 34.16 -28.39 45.28
N ASP A 519 34.44 -28.46 43.97
CA ASP A 519 34.43 -27.28 43.09
C ASP A 519 33.04 -27.00 42.48
N TYR A 520 32.24 -28.03 42.25
CA TYR A 520 30.88 -27.89 41.72
C TYR A 520 29.92 -27.29 42.74
N GLU A 521 30.05 -27.61 44.04
CA GLU A 521 29.23 -27.00 45.09
C GLU A 521 29.46 -25.49 45.19
N LYS A 522 30.70 -25.03 44.98
CA LYS A 522 31.03 -23.60 44.94
C LYS A 522 30.47 -22.91 43.71
N GLN A 523 30.54 -23.54 42.55
CA GLN A 523 29.97 -23.00 41.31
C GLN A 523 28.43 -22.94 41.37
N ILE A 524 27.78 -23.99 41.88
CA ILE A 524 26.33 -24.02 42.08
C ILE A 524 25.89 -22.94 43.09
N ALA A 525 26.65 -22.73 44.17
CA ALA A 525 26.36 -21.67 45.12
C ALA A 525 26.54 -20.27 44.52
N ALA A 526 27.56 -20.07 43.67
CA ALA A 526 27.79 -18.81 42.95
C ALA A 526 26.66 -18.52 41.96
N ILE A 527 26.29 -19.50 41.13
CA ILE A 527 25.21 -19.39 40.14
C ILE A 527 23.85 -19.17 40.81
N ARG A 528 23.56 -19.85 41.92
CA ARG A 528 22.32 -19.61 42.69
C ARG A 528 22.26 -18.20 43.28
N LYS A 529 23.40 -17.65 43.68
CA LYS A 529 23.50 -16.28 44.19
C LYS A 529 23.32 -15.26 43.07
N GLU A 530 23.86 -15.54 41.89
CA GLU A 530 23.71 -14.71 40.69
C GLU A 530 22.26 -14.73 40.17
N ASN A 531 21.63 -15.89 40.05
CA ASN A 531 20.21 -16.02 39.71
C ASN A 531 19.30 -15.29 40.69
N LYS A 532 19.59 -15.33 41.99
CA LYS A 532 18.83 -14.56 42.98
C LYS A 532 18.99 -13.04 42.78
N SER A 533 20.21 -12.58 42.49
CA SER A 533 20.48 -11.17 42.20
C SER A 533 19.80 -10.70 40.90
N LEU A 534 19.84 -11.51 39.85
CA LEU A 534 19.20 -11.22 38.57
C LEU A 534 17.67 -11.22 38.68
N ASN A 535 17.08 -12.16 39.42
CA ASN A 535 15.64 -12.16 39.69
C ASN A 535 15.18 -10.94 40.50
N GLU A 536 15.99 -10.47 41.46
CA GLU A 536 15.71 -9.22 42.17
C GLU A 536 15.81 -7.99 41.24
N GLN A 537 16.73 -7.99 40.27
CA GLN A 537 16.84 -6.93 39.26
C GLN A 537 15.67 -6.95 38.27
N LEU A 538 15.26 -8.13 37.79
CA LEU A 538 14.08 -8.32 36.94
C LEU A 538 12.80 -7.86 37.65
N TRP A 539 12.65 -8.17 38.93
CA TRP A 539 11.48 -7.72 39.70
C TRP A 539 11.43 -6.19 39.84
N ARG A 540 12.59 -5.53 40.04
CA ARG A 540 12.67 -4.05 40.07
C ARG A 540 12.37 -3.45 38.70
N SER A 541 12.95 -4.02 37.64
CA SER A 541 12.74 -3.55 36.26
C SER A 541 11.28 -3.72 35.81
N ARG A 542 10.64 -4.86 36.10
CA ARG A 542 9.20 -5.08 35.83
C ARG A 542 8.31 -4.08 36.58
N ARG A 543 8.65 -3.77 37.83
CA ARG A 543 7.92 -2.77 38.63
C ARG A 543 8.07 -1.37 38.05
N ASP A 544 9.27 -1.01 37.59
CA ASP A 544 9.54 0.27 36.96
C ASP A 544 8.85 0.38 35.59
N HIS A 545 8.84 -0.70 34.79
CA HIS A 545 8.09 -0.78 33.53
C HIS A 545 6.59 -0.62 33.75
N ALA A 546 6.00 -1.29 34.74
CA ALA A 546 4.59 -1.11 35.08
C ALA A 546 4.26 0.33 35.47
N ALA A 547 5.12 0.98 36.27
CA ALA A 547 4.95 2.37 36.67
C ALA A 547 5.12 3.38 35.52
N VAL A 548 5.92 3.04 34.50
CA VAL A 548 6.09 3.85 33.28
C VAL A 548 4.91 3.65 32.33
N SER A 549 4.42 2.41 32.17
CA SER A 549 3.25 2.09 31.35
C SER A 549 2.00 2.81 31.84
N GLU A 550 1.76 2.80 33.15
CA GLU A 550 0.64 3.51 33.78
C GLU A 550 0.69 5.03 33.50
N LYS A 551 1.89 5.64 33.56
CA LYS A 551 2.08 7.05 33.21
C LYS A 551 1.86 7.32 31.73
N LEU A 552 2.25 6.39 30.85
CA LEU A 552 2.08 6.52 29.41
C LEU A 552 0.61 6.45 29.02
N GLU A 553 -0.16 5.54 29.62
CA GLU A 553 -1.61 5.47 29.43
C GLU A 553 -2.32 6.75 29.90
N GLU A 554 -1.89 7.31 31.03
CA GLU A 554 -2.42 8.59 31.51
C GLU A 554 -2.09 9.76 30.56
N LEU A 555 -0.88 9.78 29.99
CA LEU A 555 -0.46 10.75 28.97
C LEU A 555 -1.24 10.60 27.66
N ILE A 556 -1.50 9.37 27.21
CA ILE A 556 -2.31 9.12 26.00
C ILE A 556 -3.74 9.58 26.23
N ARG A 557 -4.32 9.28 27.39
CA ARG A 557 -5.69 9.70 27.73
C ARG A 557 -5.81 11.22 27.78
N THR A 558 -4.87 11.91 28.43
CA THR A 558 -4.84 13.38 28.49
C THR A 558 -4.64 14.00 27.10
N SER A 559 -3.72 13.47 26.30
CA SER A 559 -3.49 13.95 24.93
C SER A 559 -4.70 13.78 24.02
N LYS A 560 -5.44 12.66 24.12
CA LYS A 560 -6.70 12.45 23.39
C LYS A 560 -7.75 13.49 23.79
N GLN A 561 -7.92 13.73 25.08
CA GLN A 561 -8.85 14.75 25.59
C GLN A 561 -8.48 16.16 25.12
N GLU A 562 -7.19 16.51 25.13
CA GLU A 562 -6.70 17.79 24.62
C GLU A 562 -6.90 17.94 23.10
N HIS A 563 -6.68 16.86 22.34
CA HIS A 563 -6.88 16.87 20.88
C HIS A 563 -8.34 17.07 20.50
N GLU A 564 -9.27 16.38 21.17
CA GLU A 564 -10.70 16.56 20.97
C GLU A 564 -11.15 17.98 21.31
N GLU A 565 -10.66 18.55 22.40
CA GLU A 565 -10.95 19.92 22.80
C GLU A 565 -10.40 20.94 21.80
N LEU A 566 -9.16 20.75 21.32
CA LEU A 566 -8.56 21.61 20.29
C LEU A 566 -9.35 21.55 18.97
N SER A 567 -9.85 20.38 18.57
CA SER A 567 -10.70 20.25 17.38
C SER A 567 -12.00 21.05 17.55
N ARG A 568 -12.68 20.91 18.69
CA ARG A 568 -13.92 21.66 18.98
C ARG A 568 -13.67 23.17 19.07
N LEU A 569 -12.55 23.60 19.64
CA LEU A 569 -12.17 25.02 19.67
C LEU A 569 -11.84 25.58 18.27
N ARG A 570 -11.23 24.78 17.39
CA ARG A 570 -11.00 25.16 15.99
C ARG A 570 -12.32 25.38 15.25
N GLU A 571 -13.32 24.53 15.46
CA GLU A 571 -14.66 24.72 14.90
C GLU A 571 -15.31 26.01 15.38
N VAL A 572 -15.20 26.36 16.67
CA VAL A 572 -15.68 27.64 17.21
C VAL A 572 -14.98 28.83 16.56
N VAL A 573 -13.65 28.77 16.40
CA VAL A 573 -12.88 29.85 15.74
C VAL A 573 -13.26 29.99 14.28
N PHE A 574 -13.46 28.87 13.57
CA PHE A 574 -13.91 28.86 12.19
C PHE A 574 -15.31 29.47 12.03
N ALA A 575 -16.26 29.10 12.90
CA ALA A 575 -17.61 29.66 12.92
C ALA A 575 -17.61 31.16 13.27
N ALA A 576 -16.73 31.60 14.17
CA ALA A 576 -16.57 33.02 14.49
C ALA A 576 -15.98 33.84 13.32
N GLN A 577 -15.15 33.22 12.47
CA GLN A 577 -14.57 33.86 11.27
C GLN A 577 -15.53 33.87 10.08
N ASN A 578 -16.48 32.94 10.02
CA ASN A 578 -17.48 32.81 8.96
C ASN A 578 -18.90 32.82 9.56
N PRO A 579 -19.39 33.98 10.05
CA PRO A 579 -20.72 34.06 10.64
C PRO A 579 -21.79 33.82 9.56
N GLU A 580 -22.47 32.68 9.62
CA GLU A 580 -23.63 32.41 8.77
C GLU A 580 -24.80 33.33 9.15
N GLU A 581 -25.54 33.84 8.15
CA GLU A 581 -26.77 34.59 8.39
C GLU A 581 -27.76 33.76 9.24
N ASP A 582 -28.49 34.44 10.13
CA ASP A 582 -29.41 33.83 11.10
C ASP A 582 -30.71 33.36 10.40
N VAL A 583 -30.59 32.42 9.46
CA VAL A 583 -31.71 31.81 8.75
C VAL A 583 -32.23 30.65 9.60
N PRO A 584 -33.52 30.64 10.00
CA PRO A 584 -34.10 29.55 10.76
C PRO A 584 -34.05 28.24 9.97
N ASP A 585 -33.54 27.15 10.55
CA ASP A 585 -33.78 25.82 9.97
C ASP A 585 -35.21 25.39 10.32
N HIS A 586 -36.07 25.38 9.30
CA HIS A 586 -37.47 24.97 9.44
C HIS A 586 -37.66 23.46 9.64
N ARG A 587 -36.57 22.66 9.59
CA ARG A 587 -36.61 21.22 9.83
C ARG A 587 -36.66 20.83 11.31
N ILE A 588 -36.30 21.75 12.22
CA ILE A 588 -36.26 21.50 13.67
C ILE A 588 -37.49 22.13 14.33
N GLU A 589 -38.34 21.31 14.95
CA GLU A 589 -39.50 21.77 15.71
C GLU A 589 -39.09 22.20 17.14
N LEU A 590 -39.31 23.48 17.47
CA LEU A 590 -39.09 24.03 18.81
C LEU A 590 -40.43 24.51 19.40
N PRO A 591 -40.72 24.28 20.70
CA PRO A 591 -39.78 23.80 21.72
C PRO A 591 -39.55 22.29 21.74
N PHE A 592 -38.30 21.87 21.98
CA PHE A 592 -37.88 20.46 22.07
C PHE A 592 -37.67 20.04 23.53
N GLU A 593 -38.22 18.89 23.93
CA GLU A 593 -38.12 18.36 25.30
C GLU A 593 -36.97 17.36 25.45
N VAL A 594 -36.06 17.61 26.40
CA VAL A 594 -34.89 16.77 26.67
C VAL A 594 -35.12 15.92 27.94
N SER A 595 -34.97 14.60 27.83
CA SER A 595 -35.18 13.67 28.95
C SER A 595 -33.95 13.53 29.87
N GLU A 596 -32.74 13.56 29.29
CA GLU A 596 -31.48 13.44 30.01
C GLU A 596 -30.97 14.79 30.52
N ARG A 597 -30.11 14.79 31.55
CA ARG A 597 -29.60 16.04 32.14
C ARG A 597 -28.61 16.73 31.20
N VAL A 598 -29.00 17.87 30.64
CA VAL A 598 -28.12 18.75 29.85
C VAL A 598 -27.80 20.00 30.66
N VAL A 599 -26.52 20.37 30.74
CA VAL A 599 -26.10 21.58 31.47
C VAL A 599 -25.60 22.62 30.47
N VAL A 600 -26.14 23.83 30.55
CA VAL A 600 -25.74 24.97 29.71
C VAL A 600 -25.03 26.00 30.57
N CYS A 601 -23.81 26.36 30.21
CA CYS A 601 -22.93 27.25 30.98
C CYS A 601 -22.72 28.56 30.23
N GLY A 602 -23.05 29.68 30.89
CA GLY A 602 -22.95 31.02 30.33
C GLY A 602 -24.23 31.53 29.65
N GLY A 603 -24.14 32.73 29.09
CA GLY A 603 -25.24 33.41 28.40
C GLY A 603 -25.78 34.62 29.16
N HIS A 604 -26.20 35.64 28.42
CA HIS A 604 -26.83 36.85 28.99
C HIS A 604 -28.33 36.62 29.30
N ASP A 605 -28.93 37.42 30.18
CA ASP A 605 -30.33 37.28 30.61
C ASP A 605 -31.37 37.28 29.46
N SER A 606 -31.04 37.90 28.32
CA SER A 606 -31.87 37.85 27.10
C SER A 606 -31.81 36.48 26.42
N PHE A 607 -30.61 35.92 26.26
CA PHE A 607 -30.37 34.59 25.71
C PHE A 607 -31.09 33.53 26.54
N ILE A 608 -30.91 33.56 27.86
CA ILE A 608 -31.48 32.57 28.78
C ILE A 608 -33.01 32.56 28.70
N ARG A 609 -33.64 33.74 28.64
CA ARG A 609 -35.10 33.86 28.54
C ARG A 609 -35.64 33.29 27.22
N GLN A 610 -34.96 33.54 26.11
CA GLN A 610 -35.37 33.01 24.80
C GLN A 610 -35.07 31.51 24.69
N PHE A 611 -33.89 31.08 25.13
CA PHE A 611 -33.45 29.68 25.08
C PHE A 611 -34.33 28.77 25.95
N SER A 612 -34.73 29.23 27.15
CA SER A 612 -35.62 28.47 28.04
C SER A 612 -37.05 28.32 27.49
N GLN A 613 -37.44 29.10 26.47
CA GLN A 613 -38.72 28.93 25.77
C GLN A 613 -38.62 27.92 24.62
N MET A 614 -37.40 27.55 24.20
CA MET A 614 -37.13 26.71 23.03
C MET A 614 -36.67 25.30 23.40
N ILE A 615 -36.04 25.12 24.56
CA ILE A 615 -35.68 23.78 25.06
C ILE A 615 -36.31 23.60 26.45
N THR A 616 -37.06 22.52 26.62
CA THR A 616 -37.76 22.16 27.86
C THR A 616 -37.25 20.80 28.39
N GLY A 617 -37.70 20.40 29.58
CA GLY A 617 -37.26 19.14 30.21
C GLY A 617 -36.10 19.31 31.19
N ASN A 618 -35.11 18.41 31.16
CA ASN A 618 -34.04 18.31 32.16
C ASN A 618 -32.80 19.16 31.81
N VAL A 619 -33.02 20.40 31.40
CA VAL A 619 -31.95 21.35 31.09
C VAL A 619 -31.68 22.26 32.28
N ARG A 620 -30.40 22.39 32.67
CA ARG A 620 -29.94 23.22 33.78
C ARG A 620 -29.00 24.30 33.27
N ILE A 621 -29.44 25.56 33.38
CA ILE A 621 -28.65 26.72 32.95
C ILE A 621 -27.88 27.26 34.16
N LEU A 622 -26.57 27.34 34.02
CA LEU A 622 -25.64 27.91 35.00
C LEU A 622 -25.22 29.30 34.53
N SER A 623 -25.97 30.31 34.97
CA SER A 623 -25.68 31.74 34.72
C SER A 623 -25.46 32.47 36.04
N ASN A 624 -24.26 33.00 36.28
CA ASN A 624 -23.93 33.79 37.48
C ASN A 624 -24.22 33.12 38.84
N VAL A 625 -24.34 31.79 38.90
CA VAL A 625 -24.49 31.01 40.14
C VAL A 625 -23.19 30.26 40.43
N ARG A 626 -22.85 30.08 41.71
CA ARG A 626 -21.71 29.26 42.15
C ARG A 626 -21.84 27.87 41.52
N ILE A 627 -20.84 27.48 40.72
CA ILE A 627 -20.81 26.19 40.02
C ILE A 627 -21.06 25.07 41.04
N ASN A 628 -22.15 24.32 40.87
CA ASN A 628 -22.45 23.17 41.70
C ASN A 628 -21.92 21.92 41.00
N GLU A 629 -20.89 21.31 41.58
CA GLU A 629 -20.19 20.14 41.03
C GLU A 629 -21.13 18.95 40.80
N ASP A 630 -22.18 18.79 41.62
CA ASP A 630 -23.14 17.69 41.52
C ASP A 630 -24.05 17.78 40.29
N LEU A 631 -24.21 18.99 39.74
CA LEU A 631 -24.99 19.21 38.51
C LEU A 631 -24.23 18.73 37.28
N ILE A 632 -22.90 18.95 37.24
CA ILE A 632 -22.02 18.56 36.13
C ILE A 632 -21.68 17.08 36.19
N LYS A 633 -21.41 16.54 37.38
CA LYS A 633 -20.99 15.14 37.57
C LYS A 633 -21.95 14.11 36.98
N ASN A 634 -23.26 14.41 36.95
CA ASN A 634 -24.29 13.51 36.42
C ASN A 634 -24.94 14.07 35.14
N ALA A 635 -24.30 15.03 34.47
CA ALA A 635 -24.78 15.55 33.21
C ALA A 635 -24.44 14.57 32.08
N LYS A 636 -25.35 14.43 31.12
CA LYS A 636 -25.10 13.70 29.89
C LYS A 636 -24.14 14.47 28.99
N MET A 637 -24.28 15.79 28.96
CA MET A 637 -23.46 16.70 28.19
C MET A 637 -23.50 18.11 28.79
N VAL A 638 -22.42 18.85 28.57
CA VAL A 638 -22.27 20.25 28.98
C VAL A 638 -22.05 21.11 27.75
N TRP A 639 -22.79 22.21 27.62
CA TRP A 639 -22.64 23.19 26.54
C TRP A 639 -22.14 24.52 27.09
N ILE A 640 -21.18 25.14 26.42
CA ILE A 640 -20.56 26.39 26.85
C ILE A 640 -20.79 27.48 25.81
N GLN A 641 -21.33 28.62 26.28
CA GLN A 641 -21.37 29.86 25.51
C GLN A 641 -20.12 30.70 25.83
N THR A 642 -19.10 30.60 24.97
CA THR A 642 -17.78 31.23 25.15
C THR A 642 -17.84 32.76 25.28
N ASN A 643 -18.81 33.40 24.63
CA ASN A 643 -18.99 34.86 24.63
C ASN A 643 -19.55 35.42 25.94
N ALA A 644 -20.02 34.57 26.86
CA ALA A 644 -20.74 34.99 28.07
C ALA A 644 -20.41 34.10 29.27
N ILE A 645 -19.12 33.81 29.48
CA ILE A 645 -18.58 33.08 30.63
C ILE A 645 -17.28 33.73 31.14
N SER A 646 -17.05 33.69 32.46
CA SER A 646 -15.80 34.20 33.03
C SER A 646 -14.65 33.22 32.81
N HIS A 647 -13.43 33.72 32.63
CA HIS A 647 -12.24 32.88 32.44
C HIS A 647 -11.98 31.93 33.64
N SER A 648 -12.30 32.39 34.85
CA SER A 648 -12.18 31.59 36.07
C SER A 648 -13.19 30.44 36.12
N ASP A 649 -14.40 30.67 35.63
CA ASP A 649 -15.47 29.67 35.62
C ASP A 649 -15.31 28.68 34.48
N TYR A 650 -14.80 29.13 33.33
CA TYR A 650 -14.45 28.28 32.19
C TYR A 650 -13.52 27.14 32.60
N TYR A 651 -12.34 27.44 33.18
CA TYR A 651 -11.41 26.39 33.57
C TYR A 651 -11.98 25.44 34.64
N LYS A 652 -12.74 25.96 35.61
CA LYS A 652 -13.39 25.12 36.61
C LYS A 652 -14.37 24.13 35.98
N ILE A 653 -15.16 24.57 35.00
CA ILE A 653 -16.13 23.72 34.31
C ILE A 653 -15.39 22.70 33.44
N THR A 654 -14.36 23.12 32.70
CA THR A 654 -13.53 22.23 31.89
C THR A 654 -12.87 21.14 32.75
N ASP A 655 -12.25 21.52 33.87
CA ASP A 655 -11.61 20.58 34.79
C ASP A 655 -12.62 19.61 35.41
N LEU A 656 -13.81 20.08 35.76
CA LEU A 656 -14.89 19.22 36.26
C LEU A 656 -15.42 18.25 35.20
N CYS A 657 -15.53 18.67 33.94
CA CYS A 657 -15.95 17.79 32.85
C CYS A 657 -14.90 16.72 32.57
N ARG A 658 -13.60 17.09 32.49
CA ARG A 658 -12.48 16.15 32.32
C ARG A 658 -12.39 15.14 33.47
N LYS A 659 -12.57 15.61 34.71
CA LYS A 659 -12.49 14.75 35.91
C LYS A 659 -13.61 13.71 35.98
N ASN A 660 -14.79 14.01 35.44
CA ASN A 660 -15.96 13.12 35.50
C ASN A 660 -16.29 12.46 34.14
N ASP A 661 -15.40 12.60 33.15
CA ASP A 661 -15.57 12.07 31.79
C ASP A 661 -16.90 12.49 31.11
N VAL A 662 -17.28 13.76 31.31
CA VAL A 662 -18.52 14.32 30.77
C VAL A 662 -18.23 15.04 29.44
N PRO A 663 -18.93 14.70 28.34
CA PRO A 663 -18.76 15.37 27.06
C PRO A 663 -19.09 16.86 27.12
N MET A 664 -18.16 17.70 26.65
CA MET A 664 -18.28 19.16 26.65
C MET A 664 -18.29 19.75 25.24
N TYR A 665 -19.28 20.58 24.93
CA TYR A 665 -19.48 21.21 23.62
C TYR A 665 -19.49 22.72 23.74
N TYR A 666 -19.23 23.39 22.61
CA TYR A 666 -19.27 24.84 22.50
C TYR A 666 -20.36 25.24 21.53
N PHE A 667 -21.13 26.27 21.88
CA PHE A 667 -22.03 26.86 20.90
C PHE A 667 -21.23 27.60 19.84
N LEU A 668 -21.51 27.30 18.57
CA LEU A 668 -20.88 27.99 17.44
C LEU A 668 -21.54 29.35 17.16
N ASN A 669 -22.76 29.55 17.66
CA ASN A 669 -23.58 30.74 17.43
C ASN A 669 -23.93 31.46 18.74
N ALA A 670 -24.28 32.75 18.64
CA ALA A 670 -24.72 33.55 19.78
C ALA A 670 -26.25 33.61 19.93
N SER A 671 -27.01 33.22 18.90
CA SER A 671 -28.47 33.29 18.89
C SER A 671 -29.09 32.13 19.68
N ALA A 672 -30.09 32.43 20.52
CA ALA A 672 -30.75 31.43 21.36
C ALA A 672 -31.39 30.30 20.54
N ARG A 673 -31.87 30.61 19.34
CA ARG A 673 -32.48 29.65 18.42
C ARG A 673 -31.48 28.67 17.83
N LYS A 674 -30.37 29.13 17.24
CA LYS A 674 -29.34 28.23 16.68
C LYS A 674 -28.68 27.39 17.78
N CYS A 675 -28.51 27.93 18.98
CA CYS A 675 -28.02 27.14 20.12
C CYS A 675 -28.99 26.03 20.53
N ALA A 676 -30.31 26.29 20.47
CA ALA A 676 -31.31 25.26 20.71
C ALA A 676 -31.27 24.18 19.62
N GLU A 677 -31.20 24.58 18.35
CA GLU A 677 -31.06 23.68 17.20
C GLU A 677 -29.82 22.76 17.31
N GLN A 678 -28.66 23.30 17.70
CA GLN A 678 -27.43 22.52 17.92
C GLN A 678 -27.57 21.45 19.02
N ILE A 679 -28.30 21.75 20.09
CA ILE A 679 -28.57 20.76 21.14
C ILE A 679 -29.48 19.66 20.60
N VAL A 680 -30.51 19.99 19.81
CA VAL A 680 -31.41 18.98 19.23
C VAL A 680 -30.67 18.07 18.26
N GLU A 681 -29.80 18.60 17.40
CA GLU A 681 -28.99 17.82 16.48
C GLU A 681 -28.05 16.85 17.20
N GLU A 682 -27.32 17.31 18.22
CA GLU A 682 -26.41 16.43 18.97
C GLU A 682 -27.15 15.43 19.86
N TYR A 683 -28.32 15.81 20.37
CA TYR A 683 -29.17 14.91 21.15
C TYR A 683 -29.74 13.78 20.26
N THR A 684 -30.20 14.11 19.05
CA THR A 684 -30.77 13.15 18.08
C THR A 684 -29.71 12.28 17.40
N LYS A 685 -28.54 12.83 17.04
CA LYS A 685 -27.40 12.04 16.50
C LYS A 685 -27.00 10.88 17.40
N LYS A 686 -27.14 11.04 18.72
CA LYS A 686 -26.78 9.98 19.69
C LYS A 686 -27.90 8.98 19.98
N GLU A 687 -29.16 9.31 19.72
CA GLU A 687 -30.25 8.32 19.80
C GLU A 687 -30.21 7.32 18.63
N PHE A 688 -29.73 7.72 17.45
CA PHE A 688 -29.57 6.82 16.28
C PHE A 688 -28.34 5.88 16.35
N LYS A 689 -27.50 5.97 17.39
CA LYS A 689 -26.31 5.12 17.60
C LYS A 689 -26.46 4.09 18.74
N LYS A 690 -27.68 3.88 19.23
CA LYS A 690 -28.07 2.72 20.04
C LYS A 690 -28.97 1.82 19.21
#